data_AF-A0A1H3VJ78-F1
#
_entry.id   AF-A0A1H3VJ78-F1
#
_cell.length_a   1.000
_cell.length_b   1.000
_cell.length_c   1.000
_cell.angle_alpha   90.00
_cell.angle_beta   90.00
_cell.angle_gamma   90.00
#
_symmetry.space_group_name_H-M   'P 1'
#
loop_
_entity.id
_entity.type
_entity.pdbx_description
1 polymer ?
#
loop_
_entity_poly.entity_id
_entity_poly.type
_entity_poly.pdbx_seq_one_letter_code
_entity_poly.pdbx_strand_id
1 'polypeptide(L)'
;MSMDMSAFYQTFFDEADELLADMEQHLLLLDPSSPDTEQMNAIFRAAHSIKGGAGTFGFKVLQETTHLLENLLDGARRGEMRLSTDIINLFLETKDIMQDQLDAYKTAQEPNAESFEYICKALRQLALESKEAEGGAAPAAATNESASTTSAAPSTPAGHNELHIALTNLKEQEIPQLLEELGNLGTLKDSHQTANSVEATLVTTESQDDITAVLCFVLEPEQINFKTVDAEAAPTAAPPQEATKPEAVEPAPAPTEAAPAKPAAPAASVGKPAEAAKARPKTGDTSIRVAVEKVDQLINLVGELVITQSMLAQRSSALDPVVHGDLLNSMGQLERNARDLQESVMSIRMMPMEYVFSRFPRLVRDLAAKLGKEVELTLQGSSTELDKSLIERIIDPLTHLVRNSLDHGIEHPEDRVAAGKTAVGNLTLSAEHQGGNICIEVIDDGAGLNRERILAKALSQGLSVSDSMTDEEVGMLIFAPGFSTAEQVTDVSGRGVGMDVVKRNIQEMGGHVEIYFQKGKGTTIRILLPLTLAILDGMSVKVNGEVFILPLNAVMESLQPQSEDLYPLAGGERVLQVRGEYLPLIELYQVFDVENAKTDATQGIVVILQSAGRRYALLVDQLIGQHQVVVKNLESNYRKVPGVSGATILGDGSVALIVDVSALQALYREKRVVETA
;
A
#
# COMPACT_ATOMS: atom_id res chain seq x y z
N MET A 1 -32.85 6.61 -18.68
CA MET A 1 -31.40 6.48 -18.42
C MET A 1 -31.29 5.67 -17.14
N SER A 2 -30.90 4.40 -17.22
CA SER A 2 -30.57 3.63 -16.01
C SER A 2 -29.29 4.23 -15.44
N MET A 3 -29.32 4.76 -14.23
CA MET A 3 -28.09 5.15 -13.54
C MET A 3 -27.16 3.93 -13.49
N ASP A 4 -25.91 4.15 -13.86
CA ASP A 4 -24.87 3.13 -13.80
C ASP A 4 -24.49 2.94 -12.33
N MET A 5 -25.11 1.95 -11.68
CA MET A 5 -24.90 1.64 -10.26
C MET A 5 -23.47 1.15 -9.95
N SER A 6 -22.68 0.81 -10.98
CA SER A 6 -21.31 0.30 -10.81
C SER A 6 -20.37 1.30 -10.12
N ALA A 7 -20.49 2.60 -10.44
CA ALA A 7 -19.67 3.64 -9.81
C ALA A 7 -19.99 3.83 -8.31
N PHE A 8 -21.25 3.65 -7.92
CA PHE A 8 -21.69 3.73 -6.54
C PHE A 8 -21.23 2.53 -5.71
N TYR A 9 -21.27 1.32 -6.28
CA TYR A 9 -20.70 0.14 -5.64
C TYR A 9 -19.20 0.30 -5.37
N GLN A 10 -18.44 0.78 -6.36
CA GLN A 10 -17.00 0.98 -6.19
C GLN A 10 -16.69 1.98 -5.07
N THR A 11 -17.44 3.09 -5.02
CA THR A 11 -17.26 4.12 -3.98
C THR A 11 -17.54 3.55 -2.59
N PHE A 12 -18.61 2.77 -2.44
CA PHE A 12 -18.92 2.08 -1.19
C PHE A 12 -17.84 1.07 -0.79
N PHE A 13 -17.34 0.29 -1.75
CA PHE A 13 -16.30 -0.72 -1.48
C PHE A 13 -14.99 -0.08 -1.01
N ASP A 14 -14.56 1.00 -1.67
CA ASP A 14 -13.36 1.75 -1.29
C ASP A 14 -13.54 2.40 0.11
N GLU A 15 -14.71 2.98 0.39
CA GLU A 15 -15.03 3.56 1.70
C GLU A 15 -15.09 2.49 2.80
N ALA A 16 -15.70 1.34 2.53
CA ALA A 16 -15.78 0.24 3.48
C ALA A 16 -14.40 -0.34 3.79
N ASP A 17 -13.47 -0.42 2.81
CA ASP A 17 -12.08 -0.82 3.06
C ASP A 17 -11.37 0.17 4.00
N GLU A 18 -11.51 1.47 3.76
CA GLU A 18 -10.94 2.51 4.63
C GLU A 18 -11.50 2.41 6.06
N LEU A 19 -12.83 2.31 6.20
CA LEU A 19 -13.48 2.20 7.50
C LEU A 19 -13.12 0.92 8.26
N LEU A 20 -12.96 -0.21 7.56
CA LEU A 20 -12.51 -1.47 8.16
C LEU A 20 -11.06 -1.35 8.64
N ALA A 21 -10.18 -0.68 7.88
CA ALA A 21 -8.79 -0.45 8.27
C ALA A 21 -8.68 0.49 9.49
N ASP A 22 -9.43 1.60 9.49
CA ASP A 22 -9.50 2.52 10.62
C ASP A 22 -10.03 1.83 11.87
N MET A 23 -11.09 1.02 11.73
CA MET A 23 -11.64 0.24 12.83
C MET A 23 -10.61 -0.73 13.42
N GLU A 24 -9.81 -1.42 12.59
CA GLU A 24 -8.73 -2.30 13.05
C GLU A 24 -7.66 -1.52 13.82
N GLN A 25 -7.21 -0.37 13.30
CA GLN A 25 -6.21 0.46 13.97
C GLN A 25 -6.70 0.90 15.36
N HIS A 26 -7.94 1.37 15.46
CA HIS A 26 -8.52 1.78 16.73
C HIS A 26 -8.69 0.59 17.70
N LEU A 27 -9.12 -0.58 17.22
CA LEU A 27 -9.24 -1.79 18.05
C LEU A 27 -7.89 -2.27 18.59
N LEU A 28 -6.81 -2.16 17.81
CA LEU A 28 -5.46 -2.56 18.23
C LEU A 28 -4.84 -1.63 19.26
N LEU A 29 -5.19 -0.33 19.22
CA LEU A 29 -4.69 0.69 20.15
C LEU A 29 -5.53 0.80 21.44
N LEU A 30 -6.74 0.25 21.44
CA LEU A 30 -7.67 0.35 22.55
C LEU A 30 -7.19 -0.45 23.77
N ASP A 31 -7.11 0.21 24.93
CA ASP A 31 -6.87 -0.46 26.21
C ASP A 31 -8.19 -1.05 26.75
N PRO A 32 -8.35 -2.38 26.87
CA PRO A 32 -9.58 -2.98 27.38
C PRO A 32 -9.89 -2.62 28.85
N SER A 33 -8.88 -2.24 29.65
CA SER A 33 -9.06 -1.89 31.06
C SER A 33 -9.52 -0.44 31.28
N SER A 34 -9.23 0.43 30.32
CA SER A 34 -9.65 1.84 30.31
C SER A 34 -9.85 2.31 28.87
N PRO A 35 -10.97 1.93 28.22
CA PRO A 35 -11.19 2.27 26.82
C PRO A 35 -11.34 3.78 26.65
N ASP A 36 -10.61 4.34 25.69
CA ASP A 36 -10.74 5.73 25.34
C ASP A 36 -12.08 5.99 24.61
N THR A 37 -12.84 6.98 25.10
CA THR A 37 -14.18 7.28 24.60
C THR A 37 -14.16 7.77 23.15
N GLU A 38 -13.11 8.47 22.72
CA GLU A 38 -12.99 8.97 21.36
C GLU A 38 -12.70 7.82 20.38
N GLN A 39 -11.79 6.92 20.75
CA GLN A 39 -11.51 5.69 19.99
C GLN A 39 -12.73 4.78 19.89
N MET A 40 -13.47 4.59 20.99
CA MET A 40 -14.71 3.79 20.99
C MET A 40 -15.77 4.38 20.06
N ASN A 41 -15.92 5.70 20.05
CA ASN A 41 -16.84 6.39 19.14
C ASN A 41 -16.38 6.28 17.68
N ALA A 42 -15.07 6.32 17.40
CA ALA A 42 -14.55 6.13 16.05
C ALA A 42 -14.85 4.73 15.51
N ILE A 43 -14.61 3.69 16.32
CA ILE A 43 -14.93 2.29 15.99
C ILE A 43 -16.44 2.13 15.72
N PHE A 44 -17.29 2.70 16.58
CA PHE A 44 -18.74 2.64 16.40
C PHE A 44 -19.20 3.35 15.11
N ARG A 45 -18.66 4.54 14.80
CA ARG A 45 -18.99 5.26 13.56
C ARG A 45 -18.62 4.45 12.32
N ALA A 46 -17.45 3.82 12.31
CA ALA A 46 -17.02 2.97 11.19
C ALA A 46 -18.00 1.81 10.97
N ALA A 47 -18.35 1.07 12.02
CA ALA A 47 -19.34 0.00 11.93
C ALA A 47 -20.72 0.52 11.47
N HIS A 48 -21.19 1.64 12.02
CA HIS A 48 -22.49 2.22 11.66
C HIS A 48 -22.56 2.62 10.18
N SER A 49 -21.52 3.28 9.66
CA SER A 49 -21.42 3.66 8.25
C SER A 49 -21.38 2.44 7.32
N ILE A 50 -20.62 1.40 7.66
CA ILE A 50 -20.57 0.15 6.88
C ILE A 50 -21.95 -0.52 6.84
N LYS A 51 -22.68 -0.57 7.97
CA LYS A 51 -24.05 -1.11 8.01
C LYS A 51 -24.98 -0.31 7.10
N GLY A 52 -24.93 1.02 7.15
CA GLY A 52 -25.75 1.91 6.32
C GLY A 52 -25.51 1.72 4.83
N GLY A 53 -24.25 1.67 4.42
CA GLY A 53 -23.88 1.38 3.03
C GLY A 53 -24.28 -0.02 2.59
N ALA A 54 -23.99 -1.05 3.41
CA ALA A 54 -24.37 -2.43 3.11
C ALA A 54 -25.90 -2.60 2.95
N GLY A 55 -26.69 -1.90 3.77
CA GLY A 55 -28.15 -1.87 3.66
C GLY A 55 -28.65 -1.19 2.39
N THR A 56 -28.05 -0.06 2.02
CA THR A 56 -28.39 0.69 0.79
C THR A 56 -28.17 -0.14 -0.48
N PHE A 57 -27.09 -0.94 -0.50
CA PHE A 57 -26.69 -1.75 -1.64
C PHE A 57 -27.20 -3.20 -1.60
N GLY A 58 -27.90 -3.60 -0.53
CA GLY A 58 -28.51 -4.92 -0.40
C GLY A 58 -27.55 -6.06 -0.03
N PHE A 59 -26.38 -5.74 0.52
CA PHE A 59 -25.38 -6.71 0.99
C PHE A 59 -25.76 -7.29 2.35
N LYS A 60 -26.78 -8.16 2.35
CA LYS A 60 -27.43 -8.67 3.58
C LYS A 60 -26.48 -9.30 4.59
N VAL A 61 -25.51 -10.10 4.13
CA VAL A 61 -24.58 -10.83 5.01
C VAL A 61 -23.66 -9.85 5.74
N LEU A 62 -23.13 -8.87 5.01
CA LEU A 62 -22.30 -7.80 5.57
C LEU A 62 -23.14 -6.92 6.51
N GLN A 63 -24.33 -6.52 6.10
CA GLN A 63 -25.24 -5.72 6.92
C GLN A 63 -25.57 -6.40 8.26
N GLU A 64 -25.89 -7.71 8.25
CA GLU A 64 -26.23 -8.45 9.46
C GLU A 64 -25.02 -8.62 10.40
N THR A 65 -23.85 -8.92 9.84
CA THR A 65 -22.59 -9.04 10.62
C THR A 65 -22.27 -7.71 11.31
N THR A 66 -22.28 -6.61 10.55
CA THR A 66 -21.98 -5.27 11.07
C THR A 66 -23.01 -4.82 12.11
N HIS A 67 -24.29 -5.14 11.91
CA HIS A 67 -25.34 -4.81 12.87
C HIS A 67 -25.14 -5.53 14.23
N LEU A 68 -24.72 -6.80 14.22
CA LEU A 68 -24.42 -7.51 15.47
C LEU A 68 -23.21 -6.91 16.19
N LEU A 69 -22.17 -6.55 15.45
CA LEU A 69 -20.98 -5.88 15.99
C LEU A 69 -21.34 -4.50 16.58
N GLU A 70 -22.10 -3.69 15.84
CA GLU A 70 -22.53 -2.36 16.27
C GLU A 70 -23.31 -2.39 17.60
N ASN A 71 -24.21 -3.36 17.77
CA ASN A 71 -24.97 -3.51 19.02
C ASN A 71 -24.07 -3.79 20.23
N LEU A 72 -23.02 -4.60 20.06
CA LEU A 72 -22.05 -4.89 21.12
C LEU A 72 -21.17 -3.68 21.42
N LEU A 73 -20.76 -2.94 20.39
CA LEU A 73 -20.00 -1.69 20.53
C LEU A 73 -20.84 -0.61 21.24
N ASP A 74 -22.14 -0.52 20.97
CA ASP A 74 -23.02 0.40 21.68
C ASP A 74 -23.15 0.05 23.18
N GLY A 75 -23.30 -1.24 23.50
CA GLY A 75 -23.29 -1.71 24.89
C GLY A 75 -21.97 -1.41 25.61
N ALA A 76 -20.83 -1.57 24.93
CA ALA A 76 -19.52 -1.19 25.47
C ALA A 76 -19.41 0.32 25.70
N ARG A 77 -19.91 1.14 24.76
CA ARG A 77 -19.92 2.61 24.85
C ARG A 77 -20.78 3.13 26.00
N ARG A 78 -21.92 2.49 26.27
CA ARG A 78 -22.82 2.84 27.39
C ARG A 78 -22.32 2.34 28.75
N GLY A 79 -21.24 1.55 28.76
CA GLY A 79 -20.70 0.94 29.98
C GLY A 79 -21.48 -0.27 30.48
N GLU A 80 -22.43 -0.77 29.68
CA GLU A 80 -23.25 -1.97 29.94
C GLU A 80 -22.43 -3.26 29.73
N MET A 81 -21.36 -3.18 28.93
CA MET A 81 -20.45 -4.30 28.66
C MET A 81 -19.00 -3.91 28.95
N ARG A 82 -18.34 -4.68 29.82
CA ARG A 82 -16.90 -4.52 30.06
C ARG A 82 -16.10 -5.19 28.94
N LEU A 83 -15.13 -4.45 28.40
CA LEU A 83 -14.21 -4.97 27.40
C LEU A 83 -13.14 -5.85 28.07
N SER A 84 -12.74 -6.89 27.34
CA SER A 84 -11.64 -7.77 27.68
C SER A 84 -10.79 -7.99 26.44
N THR A 85 -9.57 -8.50 26.61
CA THR A 85 -8.71 -8.86 25.47
C THR A 85 -9.37 -9.87 24.54
N ASP A 86 -10.13 -10.83 25.09
CA ASP A 86 -10.86 -11.83 24.29
C ASP A 86 -11.98 -11.19 23.45
N ILE A 87 -12.66 -10.17 23.99
CA ILE A 87 -13.69 -9.40 23.27
C ILE A 87 -13.06 -8.59 22.14
N ILE A 88 -11.92 -7.93 22.38
CA ILE A 88 -11.21 -7.16 21.34
C ILE A 88 -10.73 -8.10 20.23
N ASN A 89 -10.20 -9.28 20.58
CA ASN A 89 -9.79 -10.28 19.60
C ASN A 89 -10.98 -10.76 18.75
N LEU A 90 -12.15 -10.94 19.36
CA LEU A 90 -13.37 -11.31 18.64
C LEU A 90 -13.87 -10.17 17.72
N PHE A 91 -13.73 -8.91 18.12
CA PHE A 91 -14.02 -7.77 17.24
C PHE A 91 -13.05 -7.69 16.05
N LEU A 92 -11.77 -7.96 16.27
CA LEU A 92 -10.77 -8.06 15.19
C LEU A 92 -11.08 -9.25 14.24
N GLU A 93 -11.46 -10.41 14.78
CA GLU A 93 -11.90 -11.55 13.97
C GLU A 93 -13.18 -11.23 13.19
N THR A 94 -14.10 -10.47 13.78
CA THR A 94 -15.31 -9.99 13.09
C THR A 94 -14.96 -9.05 11.95
N LYS A 95 -14.03 -8.13 12.17
CA LYS A 95 -13.50 -7.23 11.13
C LYS A 95 -12.92 -8.03 9.97
N ASP A 96 -12.12 -9.06 10.25
CA ASP A 96 -11.49 -9.90 9.22
C ASP A 96 -12.55 -10.63 8.38
N ILE A 97 -13.60 -11.16 9.02
CA ILE A 97 -14.72 -11.79 8.30
C ILE A 97 -15.55 -10.77 7.51
N MET A 98 -15.73 -9.55 8.02
CA MET A 98 -16.37 -8.47 7.28
C MET A 98 -15.54 -8.06 6.04
N GLN A 99 -14.21 -8.08 6.12
CA GLN A 99 -13.32 -7.85 4.98
C GLN A 99 -13.48 -8.95 3.92
N ASP A 100 -13.49 -10.23 4.33
CA ASP A 100 -13.72 -11.35 3.42
C ASP A 100 -15.10 -11.27 2.74
N GLN A 101 -16.14 -10.88 3.48
CA GLN A 101 -17.49 -10.65 2.95
C GLN A 101 -17.49 -9.52 1.91
N LEU A 102 -16.80 -8.42 2.19
CA LEU A 102 -16.68 -7.27 1.29
C LEU A 102 -15.94 -7.66 0.00
N ASP A 103 -14.86 -8.41 0.10
CA ASP A 103 -14.06 -8.88 -1.05
C ASP A 103 -14.83 -9.90 -1.91
N ALA A 104 -15.64 -10.76 -1.29
CA ALA A 104 -16.57 -11.63 -2.01
C ALA A 104 -17.56 -10.80 -2.83
N TYR A 105 -18.15 -9.75 -2.25
CA TYR A 105 -19.06 -8.86 -2.99
C TYR A 105 -18.38 -8.08 -4.11
N LYS A 106 -17.14 -7.60 -3.92
CA LYS A 106 -16.33 -6.95 -4.98
C LYS A 106 -16.10 -7.87 -6.18
N THR A 107 -15.90 -9.16 -5.92
CA THR A 107 -15.65 -10.19 -6.95
C THR A 107 -16.94 -10.86 -7.47
N ALA A 108 -18.12 -10.34 -7.09
CA ALA A 108 -19.43 -10.88 -7.43
C ALA A 108 -19.64 -12.34 -7.01
N GLN A 109 -18.99 -12.76 -5.91
CA GLN A 109 -19.16 -14.05 -5.25
C GLN A 109 -20.05 -13.92 -4.02
N GLU A 110 -20.66 -15.03 -3.60
CA GLU A 110 -21.34 -15.08 -2.31
C GLU A 110 -20.33 -15.24 -1.17
N PRO A 111 -20.48 -14.50 -0.06
CA PRO A 111 -19.63 -14.68 1.11
C PRO A 111 -19.69 -16.09 1.70
N ASN A 112 -18.62 -16.51 2.36
CA ASN A 112 -18.56 -17.83 2.99
C ASN A 112 -19.62 -17.98 4.11
N ALA A 113 -20.59 -18.87 3.89
CA ALA A 113 -21.69 -19.13 4.81
C ALA A 113 -21.21 -19.71 6.16
N GLU A 114 -20.19 -20.58 6.17
CA GLU A 114 -19.69 -21.19 7.41
C GLU A 114 -19.03 -20.14 8.32
N SER A 115 -18.22 -19.24 7.74
CA SER A 115 -17.58 -18.15 8.47
C SER A 115 -18.60 -17.14 9.00
N PHE A 116 -19.62 -16.81 8.19
CA PHE A 116 -20.72 -15.96 8.61
C PHE A 116 -21.52 -16.56 9.78
N GLU A 117 -21.95 -17.82 9.69
CA GLU A 117 -22.70 -18.48 10.75
C GLU A 117 -21.90 -18.57 12.06
N TYR A 118 -20.60 -18.89 11.95
CA TYR A 118 -19.69 -18.93 13.07
C TYR A 118 -19.61 -17.57 13.79
N ILE A 119 -19.33 -16.48 13.06
CA ILE A 119 -19.13 -15.18 13.69
C ILE A 119 -20.42 -14.62 14.27
N CYS A 120 -21.56 -14.78 13.57
CA CYS A 120 -22.85 -14.38 14.09
C CYS A 120 -23.20 -15.12 15.38
N LYS A 121 -22.87 -16.42 15.47
CA LYS A 121 -23.06 -17.20 16.69
C LYS A 121 -22.17 -16.70 17.82
N ALA A 122 -20.89 -16.44 17.56
CA ALA A 122 -19.95 -15.94 18.55
C ALA A 122 -20.38 -14.57 19.11
N LEU A 123 -20.76 -13.63 18.23
CA LEU A 123 -21.25 -12.30 18.63
C LEU A 123 -22.58 -12.38 19.42
N ARG A 124 -23.52 -13.23 19.00
CA ARG A 124 -24.79 -13.44 19.74
C ARG A 124 -24.56 -14.06 21.11
N GLN A 125 -23.63 -15.00 21.23
CA GLN A 125 -23.28 -15.61 22.50
C GLN A 125 -22.68 -14.57 23.45
N LEU A 126 -21.78 -13.73 22.96
CA LEU A 126 -21.22 -12.63 23.74
C LEU A 126 -22.30 -11.63 24.21
N ALA A 127 -23.28 -11.31 23.35
CA ALA A 127 -24.40 -10.44 23.69
C ALA A 127 -25.35 -11.03 24.75
N LEU A 128 -25.39 -12.37 24.88
CA LEU A 128 -26.15 -13.06 25.93
C LEU A 128 -25.37 -13.07 27.25
N GLU A 129 -24.07 -13.35 27.19
CA GLU A 129 -23.18 -13.38 28.36
C GLU A 129 -23.06 -11.99 29.02
N SER A 130 -23.06 -10.91 28.24
CA SER A 130 -23.07 -9.54 28.77
C SER A 130 -24.38 -9.19 29.50
N LYS A 131 -25.52 -9.68 29.01
CA LYS A 131 -26.84 -9.52 29.66
C LYS A 131 -27.00 -10.39 30.91
N GLU A 132 -26.41 -11.58 30.95
CA GLU A 132 -26.44 -12.44 32.14
C GLU A 132 -25.50 -11.92 33.25
N ALA A 133 -24.40 -11.25 32.90
CA ALA A 133 -23.51 -10.61 33.85
C ALA A 133 -24.17 -9.41 34.60
N GLU A 134 -25.16 -8.74 34.00
CA GLU A 134 -25.99 -7.71 34.66
C GLU A 134 -27.04 -8.30 35.61
N GLY A 135 -27.42 -9.58 35.46
CA GLY A 135 -28.42 -10.25 36.30
C GLY A 135 -27.87 -10.85 37.61
N GLY A 136 -26.57 -10.76 37.85
CA GLY A 136 -25.85 -11.56 38.85
C GLY A 136 -25.31 -10.83 40.07
N ALA A 137 -25.87 -9.69 40.51
CA ALA A 137 -25.47 -9.08 41.79
C ALA A 137 -26.51 -8.13 42.40
N ALA A 138 -27.40 -8.64 43.26
CA ALA A 138 -27.99 -7.85 44.35
C ALA A 138 -28.51 -8.75 45.50
N PRO A 139 -28.14 -8.52 46.78
CA PRO A 139 -28.71 -9.20 47.92
C PRO A 139 -30.02 -8.54 48.41
N ALA A 140 -30.88 -9.39 48.96
CA ALA A 140 -32.23 -9.19 49.47
C ALA A 140 -32.58 -7.87 50.18
N ALA A 141 -33.75 -7.31 49.79
CA ALA A 141 -34.70 -6.70 50.71
C ALA A 141 -36.13 -6.93 50.19
N ALA A 142 -36.96 -7.58 51.01
CA ALA A 142 -38.38 -7.82 50.75
C ALA A 142 -39.20 -6.51 50.81
N THR A 143 -40.31 -6.40 50.08
CA THR A 143 -41.70 -6.54 50.59
C THR A 143 -42.74 -6.31 49.48
N ASN A 144 -43.71 -7.24 49.38
CA ASN A 144 -45.10 -7.20 48.88
C ASN A 144 -45.57 -6.60 47.54
N GLU A 145 -46.30 -7.48 46.82
CA GLU A 145 -47.62 -7.31 46.15
C GLU A 145 -47.77 -6.19 45.09
N SER A 146 -48.26 -6.40 43.88
CA SER A 146 -49.23 -7.38 43.37
C SER A 146 -49.04 -7.61 41.87
N ALA A 147 -49.48 -8.79 41.43
CA ALA A 147 -49.55 -9.22 40.05
C ALA A 147 -50.68 -8.53 39.27
N SER A 148 -50.42 -8.26 37.98
CA SER A 148 -51.40 -8.52 36.92
C SER A 148 -50.72 -8.61 35.55
N THR A 149 -50.73 -9.84 35.03
CA THR A 149 -50.46 -10.24 33.65
C THR A 149 -51.54 -9.73 32.69
N THR A 150 -51.15 -9.13 31.55
CA THR A 150 -51.82 -9.28 30.24
C THR A 150 -50.86 -8.83 29.14
N SER A 151 -50.30 -9.78 28.37
CA SER A 151 -50.68 -10.11 26.98
C SER A 151 -50.43 -9.00 25.97
N ALA A 152 -49.52 -9.29 25.05
CA ALA A 152 -49.34 -8.58 23.79
C ALA A 152 -50.64 -8.54 22.97
N ALA A 153 -50.83 -7.44 22.26
CA ALA A 153 -51.44 -7.41 20.92
C ALA A 153 -50.90 -6.17 20.16
N PRO A 154 -50.77 -6.26 18.83
CA PRO A 154 -49.94 -5.39 18.00
C PRO A 154 -50.70 -4.13 17.56
N SER A 155 -49.96 -3.06 17.27
CA SER A 155 -50.48 -1.95 16.48
C SER A 155 -49.50 -1.62 15.35
N THR A 156 -49.82 -2.11 14.16
CA THR A 156 -49.30 -1.65 12.87
C THR A 156 -50.18 -0.49 12.36
N PRO A 157 -49.82 0.23 11.28
CA PRO A 157 -48.90 1.36 11.20
C PRO A 157 -49.63 2.67 10.79
N ALA A 158 -48.86 3.72 10.49
CA ALA A 158 -49.22 4.97 9.78
C ALA A 158 -49.70 6.16 10.64
N GLY A 159 -48.74 7.03 10.97
CA GLY A 159 -48.96 8.45 11.21
C GLY A 159 -47.70 9.18 10.78
N HIS A 160 -47.80 10.09 9.80
CA HIS A 160 -46.69 10.98 9.48
C HIS A 160 -46.49 11.93 10.67
N ASN A 161 -45.27 12.05 11.17
CA ASN A 161 -44.92 13.04 12.19
C ASN A 161 -44.70 14.39 11.48
N GLU A 162 -45.38 15.44 11.96
CA GLU A 162 -45.09 16.82 11.55
C GLU A 162 -44.00 17.37 12.48
N LEU A 163 -42.79 17.57 11.95
CA LEU A 163 -41.64 18.08 12.68
C LEU A 163 -41.33 19.50 12.22
N HIS A 164 -41.26 20.46 13.14
CA HIS A 164 -40.81 21.82 12.79
C HIS A 164 -39.29 21.91 12.92
N ILE A 165 -38.63 22.14 11.80
CA ILE A 165 -37.17 22.20 11.69
C ILE A 165 -36.75 23.65 11.48
N ALA A 166 -35.80 24.11 12.28
CA ALA A 166 -35.17 25.42 12.17
C ALA A 166 -33.66 25.24 11.96
N LEU A 167 -33.20 25.58 10.76
CA LEU A 167 -31.81 25.58 10.35
C LEU A 167 -31.25 27.00 10.43
N THR A 168 -30.16 27.20 11.17
CA THR A 168 -29.58 28.53 11.42
C THR A 168 -28.13 28.65 10.97
N ASN A 169 -27.66 29.88 10.78
CA ASN A 169 -26.29 30.20 10.35
C ASN A 169 -25.91 29.61 8.98
N LEU A 170 -26.85 29.64 8.02
CA LEU A 170 -26.67 29.12 6.67
C LEU A 170 -26.07 30.19 5.74
N LYS A 171 -25.27 29.77 4.73
CA LYS A 171 -24.90 30.65 3.63
C LYS A 171 -26.05 30.73 2.62
N GLU A 172 -26.32 31.93 2.10
CA GLU A 172 -27.45 32.19 1.19
C GLU A 172 -27.46 31.30 -0.06
N GLN A 173 -26.29 30.83 -0.51
CA GLN A 173 -26.14 29.97 -1.69
C GLN A 173 -26.47 28.49 -1.43
N GLU A 174 -26.47 28.05 -0.17
CA GLU A 174 -26.67 26.65 0.25
C GLU A 174 -28.15 26.36 0.58
N ILE A 175 -28.95 27.42 0.83
CA ILE A 175 -30.38 27.33 1.19
C ILE A 175 -31.25 26.58 0.15
N PRO A 176 -31.11 26.81 -1.17
CA PRO A 176 -31.94 26.10 -2.15
C PRO A 176 -31.71 24.59 -2.17
N GLN A 177 -30.46 24.17 -1.97
CA GLN A 177 -30.07 22.75 -1.92
C GLN A 177 -30.57 22.08 -0.64
N LEU A 178 -30.48 22.76 0.51
CA LEU A 178 -30.99 22.25 1.79
C LEU A 178 -32.52 22.09 1.79
N LEU A 179 -33.25 22.99 1.11
CA LEU A 179 -34.69 22.84 0.92
C LEU A 179 -35.06 21.66 0.01
N GLU A 180 -34.22 21.36 -1.00
CA GLU A 180 -34.39 20.19 -1.86
C GLU A 180 -34.16 18.89 -1.08
N GLU A 181 -33.10 18.83 -0.26
CA GLU A 181 -32.81 17.66 0.58
C GLU A 181 -33.86 17.44 1.68
N LEU A 182 -34.36 18.50 2.31
CA LEU A 182 -35.51 18.39 3.22
C LEU A 182 -36.76 17.87 2.49
N GLY A 183 -36.94 18.20 1.21
CA GLY A 183 -38.01 17.68 0.36
C GLY A 183 -37.84 16.20 0.00
N ASN A 184 -36.61 15.68 -0.02
CA ASN A 184 -36.32 14.26 -0.22
C ASN A 184 -36.64 13.44 1.04
N LEU A 185 -36.52 14.05 2.22
CA LEU A 185 -36.80 13.43 3.53
C LEU A 185 -38.27 13.49 3.93
N GLY A 186 -39.13 14.21 3.21
CA GLY A 186 -40.56 14.30 3.49
C GLY A 186 -41.28 15.44 2.76
N THR A 187 -42.55 15.68 3.08
CA THR A 187 -43.31 16.79 2.47
C THR A 187 -43.16 18.07 3.29
N LEU A 188 -42.56 19.10 2.70
CA LEU A 188 -42.40 20.42 3.31
C LEU A 188 -43.70 21.23 3.29
N LYS A 189 -44.06 21.81 4.44
CA LYS A 189 -45.14 22.79 4.63
C LYS A 189 -44.58 24.03 5.34
N ASP A 190 -45.18 25.19 5.09
CA ASP A 190 -44.90 26.46 5.79
C ASP A 190 -43.41 26.84 5.86
N SER A 191 -42.68 26.69 4.75
CA SER A 191 -41.27 27.09 4.67
C SER A 191 -41.11 28.61 4.67
N HIS A 192 -40.43 29.14 5.67
CA HIS A 192 -40.04 30.54 5.76
C HIS A 192 -38.51 30.65 5.74
N GLN A 193 -37.98 31.31 4.70
CA GLN A 193 -36.55 31.53 4.52
C GLN A 193 -36.17 32.97 4.86
N THR A 194 -35.03 33.14 5.51
CA THR A 194 -34.34 34.43 5.67
C THR A 194 -32.96 34.37 5.00
N ALA A 195 -32.19 35.45 5.06
CA ALA A 195 -30.85 35.49 4.45
C ALA A 195 -29.84 34.50 5.08
N ASN A 196 -30.11 33.97 6.28
CA ASN A 196 -29.20 33.07 7.00
C ASN A 196 -29.89 31.95 7.78
N SER A 197 -31.19 31.74 7.58
CA SER A 197 -31.95 30.68 8.28
C SER A 197 -33.12 30.17 7.46
N VAL A 198 -33.49 28.92 7.68
CA VAL A 198 -34.68 28.28 7.11
C VAL A 198 -35.48 27.67 8.24
N GLU A 199 -36.76 28.05 8.35
CA GLU A 199 -37.71 27.34 9.20
C GLU A 199 -38.76 26.67 8.31
N ALA A 200 -39.01 25.39 8.50
CA ALA A 200 -40.03 24.66 7.73
C ALA A 200 -40.64 23.51 8.54
N THR A 201 -41.88 23.16 8.22
CA THR A 201 -42.57 22.01 8.80
C THR A 201 -42.40 20.81 7.87
N LEU A 202 -41.70 19.78 8.33
CA LEU A 202 -41.45 18.56 7.58
C LEU A 202 -42.44 17.47 8.01
N VAL A 203 -43.26 17.00 7.08
CA VAL A 203 -44.16 15.87 7.30
C VAL A 203 -43.46 14.60 6.81
N THR A 204 -43.02 13.75 7.73
CA THR A 204 -42.20 12.57 7.42
C THR A 204 -42.48 11.38 8.33
N THR A 205 -42.08 10.19 7.89
CA THR A 205 -42.09 8.95 8.68
C THR A 205 -40.77 8.71 9.42
N GLU A 206 -39.72 9.46 9.07
CA GLU A 206 -38.38 9.32 9.64
C GLU A 206 -38.28 9.99 11.01
N SER A 207 -37.38 9.48 11.87
CA SER A 207 -37.18 10.02 13.21
C SER A 207 -36.35 11.31 13.18
N GLN A 208 -36.44 12.12 14.24
CA GLN A 208 -35.62 13.33 14.38
C GLN A 208 -34.11 13.03 14.31
N ASP A 209 -33.69 11.89 14.85
CA ASP A 209 -32.28 11.47 14.86
C ASP A 209 -31.81 11.09 13.45
N ASP A 210 -32.66 10.42 12.66
CA ASP A 210 -32.36 10.06 11.27
C ASP A 210 -32.25 11.29 10.36
N ILE A 211 -33.14 12.27 10.55
CA ILE A 211 -33.10 13.55 9.81
C ILE A 211 -31.86 14.36 10.19
N THR A 212 -31.48 14.35 11.47
CA THR A 212 -30.25 15.02 11.94
C THR A 212 -29.02 14.37 11.29
N ALA A 213 -28.97 13.03 11.24
CA ALA A 213 -27.86 12.31 10.64
C ALA A 213 -27.68 12.64 9.14
N VAL A 214 -28.77 12.78 8.38
CA VAL A 214 -28.70 13.16 6.97
C VAL A 214 -28.29 14.63 6.80
N LEU A 215 -28.81 15.53 7.62
CA LEU A 215 -28.45 16.95 7.54
C LEU A 215 -27.03 17.24 8.05
N CYS A 216 -26.46 16.37 8.89
CA CYS A 216 -25.08 16.48 9.37
C CYS A 216 -24.00 16.23 8.31
N PHE A 217 -24.38 15.78 7.11
CA PHE A 217 -23.47 15.74 5.96
C PHE A 217 -23.11 17.15 5.44
N VAL A 218 -23.96 18.14 5.71
CA VAL A 218 -23.82 19.50 5.18
C VAL A 218 -23.78 20.55 6.30
N LEU A 219 -24.39 20.27 7.45
CA LEU A 219 -24.52 21.19 8.58
C LEU A 219 -23.91 20.62 9.87
N GLU A 220 -23.38 21.49 10.72
CA GLU A 220 -22.97 21.08 12.06
C GLU A 220 -24.21 20.81 12.94
N PRO A 221 -24.15 19.88 13.90
CA PRO A 221 -25.30 19.53 14.75
C PRO A 221 -25.94 20.71 15.47
N GLU A 222 -25.14 21.73 15.82
CA GLU A 222 -25.57 22.94 16.51
C GLU A 222 -26.46 23.86 15.64
N GLN A 223 -26.43 23.66 14.32
CA GLN A 223 -27.19 24.44 13.34
C GLN A 223 -28.60 23.88 13.09
N ILE A 224 -28.90 22.69 13.59
CA ILE A 224 -30.15 21.95 13.35
C ILE A 224 -30.97 21.94 14.64
N ASN A 225 -32.12 22.61 14.64
CA ASN A 225 -33.02 22.64 15.80
C ASN A 225 -34.42 22.16 15.45
N PHE A 226 -35.00 21.32 16.31
CA PHE A 226 -36.37 20.85 16.17
C PHE A 226 -37.26 21.47 17.24
N LYS A 227 -38.40 22.02 16.84
CA LYS A 227 -39.42 22.57 17.74
C LYS A 227 -40.60 21.59 17.80
N THR A 228 -40.94 21.09 18.98
CA THR A 228 -42.13 20.26 19.19
C THR A 228 -43.37 21.14 19.38
N VAL A 229 -44.45 20.86 18.64
CA VAL A 229 -45.74 21.53 18.82
C VAL A 229 -46.55 20.77 19.85
N ASP A 230 -46.51 21.21 21.10
CA ASP A 230 -47.52 20.83 22.09
C ASP A 230 -48.83 21.55 21.78
N ALA A 231 -49.78 20.83 21.18
CA ALA A 231 -51.13 21.32 20.91
C ALA A 231 -52.08 20.96 22.06
N GLU A 232 -52.04 21.70 23.17
CA GLU A 232 -53.23 22.13 23.93
C GLU A 232 -52.85 23.07 25.09
N ALA A 233 -53.08 24.39 24.92
CA ALA A 233 -53.56 25.25 26.00
C ALA A 233 -53.80 26.70 25.52
N ALA A 234 -55.07 27.11 25.52
CA ALA A 234 -55.47 28.47 25.90
C ALA A 234 -56.87 28.39 26.52
N PRO A 235 -57.31 29.31 27.41
CA PRO A 235 -56.60 30.45 28.02
C PRO A 235 -56.70 30.44 29.58
N THR A 236 -56.01 31.34 30.28
CA THR A 236 -56.57 32.27 31.30
C THR A 236 -55.47 33.01 32.10
N ALA A 237 -55.52 34.34 31.97
CA ALA A 237 -55.20 35.43 32.91
C ALA A 237 -53.88 35.49 33.71
N ALA A 238 -53.17 36.60 33.46
CA ALA A 238 -52.18 37.30 34.30
C ALA A 238 -52.86 38.18 35.41
N PRO A 239 -52.15 38.98 36.24
CA PRO A 239 -50.87 38.87 36.98
C PRO A 239 -51.05 39.23 38.51
N PRO A 240 -50.01 39.53 39.34
CA PRO A 240 -49.34 40.85 39.32
C PRO A 240 -47.80 40.91 39.54
N GLN A 241 -47.25 41.96 38.92
CA GLN A 241 -46.00 42.78 39.01
C GLN A 241 -45.12 42.82 40.28
N GLU A 242 -43.80 43.03 40.06
CA GLU A 242 -43.02 44.31 40.25
C GLU A 242 -41.65 44.19 39.51
N ALA A 243 -41.32 44.97 38.46
CA ALA A 243 -40.71 46.32 38.41
C ALA A 243 -39.22 46.36 38.90
N THR A 244 -38.18 46.93 38.26
CA THR A 244 -37.97 47.93 37.18
C THR A 244 -36.44 48.03 36.91
N LYS A 245 -35.89 47.93 35.67
CA LYS A 245 -35.55 49.00 34.65
C LYS A 245 -34.03 49.41 34.63
N PRO A 246 -33.50 50.14 33.61
CA PRO A 246 -32.94 49.61 32.34
C PRO A 246 -31.55 50.19 31.93
N GLU A 247 -30.99 49.71 30.82
CA GLU A 247 -29.78 50.21 30.14
C GLU A 247 -30.16 50.91 28.81
N ALA A 248 -29.45 51.98 28.41
CA ALA A 248 -29.72 52.75 27.18
C ALA A 248 -28.48 53.44 26.53
N VAL A 249 -28.20 53.04 25.27
CA VAL A 249 -27.98 53.82 24.01
C VAL A 249 -26.75 54.78 23.82
N GLU A 250 -25.80 54.37 22.93
CA GLU A 250 -25.19 55.00 21.69
C GLU A 250 -24.77 56.51 21.62
N PRO A 251 -24.06 57.07 20.57
CA PRO A 251 -23.38 56.54 19.34
C PRO A 251 -22.01 57.23 18.90
N ALA A 252 -21.55 56.97 17.65
CA ALA A 252 -20.36 57.33 16.78
C ALA A 252 -19.84 58.82 16.71
N PRO A 253 -18.87 59.31 15.84
CA PRO A 253 -18.04 58.78 14.70
C PRO A 253 -16.53 59.28 14.58
N ALA A 254 -15.87 59.11 13.40
CA ALA A 254 -14.45 59.44 12.97
C ALA A 254 -14.18 60.95 12.59
N PRO A 255 -13.12 61.45 11.85
CA PRO A 255 -11.75 61.01 11.40
C PRO A 255 -10.58 62.09 11.36
N THR A 256 -9.34 61.70 10.95
CA THR A 256 -8.15 62.47 10.32
C THR A 256 -7.37 63.52 11.18
N GLU A 257 -6.02 63.77 11.15
CA GLU A 257 -5.05 64.06 10.06
C GLU A 257 -3.53 64.18 10.54
N ALA A 258 -2.57 63.84 9.64
CA ALA A 258 -1.17 64.28 9.34
C ALA A 258 0.08 64.33 10.32
N ALA A 259 1.14 63.56 9.92
CA ALA A 259 2.59 63.84 9.64
C ALA A 259 3.50 64.73 10.56
N PRO A 260 4.89 64.68 10.54
CA PRO A 260 5.84 64.21 9.50
C PRO A 260 7.12 63.43 9.99
N ALA A 261 8.22 63.42 9.20
CA ALA A 261 9.18 62.31 8.96
C ALA A 261 10.71 62.51 9.29
N LYS A 262 11.46 61.36 9.33
CA LYS A 262 12.91 61.04 9.00
C LYS A 262 14.08 61.50 9.94
N PRO A 263 15.34 60.96 9.83
CA PRO A 263 15.85 59.57 9.90
C PRO A 263 17.23 59.40 10.66
N ALA A 264 17.63 58.19 11.15
CA ALA A 264 19.05 57.80 11.36
C ALA A 264 19.22 56.31 11.80
N ALA A 265 20.28 55.66 11.28
CA ALA A 265 20.77 54.31 11.62
C ALA A 265 21.86 54.36 12.74
N PRO A 266 22.64 53.28 13.00
CA PRO A 266 22.33 51.96 13.57
C PRO A 266 23.14 51.68 14.86
N ALA A 267 22.71 50.76 15.73
CA ALA A 267 23.62 50.09 16.68
C ALA A 267 23.05 48.77 17.20
N ALA A 268 23.91 47.76 17.17
CA ALA A 268 23.67 46.39 17.59
C ALA A 268 23.45 46.23 19.09
N SER A 269 22.61 45.27 19.49
CA SER A 269 22.95 44.35 20.59
C SER A 269 22.09 43.08 20.53
N VAL A 270 22.74 41.99 20.87
CA VAL A 270 22.34 40.60 20.75
C VAL A 270 21.36 40.24 21.88
N GLY A 271 20.21 39.66 21.53
CA GLY A 271 19.26 39.06 22.46
C GLY A 271 18.52 37.91 21.78
N LYS A 272 18.57 36.72 22.38
CA LYS A 272 18.01 35.43 21.94
C LYS A 272 16.61 35.54 21.31
N PRO A 273 16.28 34.78 20.24
CA PRO A 273 14.90 34.68 19.78
C PRO A 273 14.10 33.82 20.75
N ALA A 274 13.11 34.42 21.41
CA ALA A 274 11.95 33.70 21.91
C ALA A 274 11.02 33.50 20.70
N GLU A 275 10.84 32.25 20.32
CA GLU A 275 10.02 31.80 19.20
C GLU A 275 8.54 32.05 19.52
N ALA A 276 8.02 33.18 19.06
CA ALA A 276 6.59 33.40 18.98
C ALA A 276 6.05 32.53 17.84
N ALA A 277 5.27 31.52 18.21
CA ALA A 277 4.51 30.67 17.30
C ALA A 277 3.65 31.54 16.37
N LYS A 278 4.14 31.76 15.15
CA LYS A 278 3.31 32.15 14.03
C LYS A 278 2.49 30.93 13.65
N ALA A 279 1.20 30.97 13.95
CA ALA A 279 0.23 30.06 13.35
C ALA A 279 0.41 30.13 11.82
N ARG A 280 0.93 29.05 11.24
CA ARG A 280 0.83 28.81 9.80
C ARG A 280 -0.67 28.67 9.49
N PRO A 281 -1.17 29.24 8.39
CA PRO A 281 -2.49 28.88 7.92
C PRO A 281 -2.49 27.36 7.69
N LYS A 282 -3.48 26.66 8.24
CA LYS A 282 -3.77 25.28 7.85
C LYS A 282 -4.13 25.31 6.37
N THR A 283 -3.15 25.07 5.51
CA THR A 283 -3.42 24.53 4.18
C THR A 283 -4.09 23.20 4.45
N GLY A 284 -5.42 23.15 4.35
CA GLY A 284 -6.10 21.88 4.25
C GLY A 284 -5.48 21.17 3.04
N ASP A 285 -4.94 19.98 3.25
CA ASP A 285 -4.53 19.14 2.14
C ASP A 285 -5.80 18.82 1.36
N THR A 286 -6.03 19.59 0.29
CA THR A 286 -7.10 19.32 -0.66
C THR A 286 -6.67 18.11 -1.47
N SER A 287 -6.93 16.92 -0.94
CA SER A 287 -6.67 15.66 -1.64
C SER A 287 -7.71 15.44 -2.73
N ILE A 288 -7.26 15.08 -3.93
CA ILE A 288 -8.14 14.71 -5.06
C ILE A 288 -8.02 13.20 -5.25
N ARG A 289 -9.13 12.48 -5.08
CA ARG A 289 -9.19 11.04 -5.40
C ARG A 289 -9.26 10.88 -6.92
N VAL A 290 -8.33 10.11 -7.49
CA VAL A 290 -8.24 9.84 -8.92
C VAL A 290 -8.21 8.33 -9.13
N ALA A 291 -8.97 7.83 -10.10
CA ALA A 291 -8.97 6.42 -10.47
C ALA A 291 -7.58 5.97 -10.96
N VAL A 292 -7.15 4.78 -10.56
CA VAL A 292 -5.80 4.24 -10.83
C VAL A 292 -5.51 4.19 -12.33
N GLU A 293 -6.51 3.86 -13.13
CA GLU A 293 -6.39 3.74 -14.59
C GLU A 293 -5.98 5.06 -15.25
N LYS A 294 -6.38 6.21 -14.69
CA LYS A 294 -6.00 7.52 -15.22
C LYS A 294 -4.53 7.83 -14.96
N VAL A 295 -4.02 7.44 -13.79
CA VAL A 295 -2.61 7.60 -13.43
C VAL A 295 -1.75 6.67 -14.29
N ASP A 296 -2.20 5.42 -14.49
CA ASP A 296 -1.52 4.47 -15.39
C ASP A 296 -1.52 4.95 -16.85
N GLN A 297 -2.59 5.59 -17.32
CA GLN A 297 -2.62 6.22 -18.65
C GLN A 297 -1.63 7.39 -18.76
N LEU A 298 -1.57 8.27 -17.76
CA LEU A 298 -0.59 9.36 -17.71
C LEU A 298 0.85 8.82 -17.79
N ILE A 299 1.11 7.76 -17.05
CA ILE A 299 2.39 7.04 -17.08
C ILE A 299 2.71 6.52 -18.48
N ASN A 300 1.76 5.87 -19.14
CA ASN A 300 1.96 5.36 -20.49
C ASN A 300 2.26 6.50 -21.49
N LEU A 301 1.54 7.62 -21.37
CA LEU A 301 1.77 8.81 -22.20
C LEU A 301 3.15 9.42 -21.94
N VAL A 302 3.60 9.50 -20.69
CA VAL A 302 4.96 9.95 -20.35
C VAL A 302 5.99 8.97 -20.92
N GLY A 303 5.75 7.67 -20.83
CA GLY A 303 6.61 6.66 -21.46
C GLY A 303 6.72 6.84 -22.97
N GLU A 304 5.60 7.07 -23.66
CA GLU A 304 5.57 7.37 -25.10
C GLU A 304 6.26 8.71 -25.43
N LEU A 305 6.15 9.71 -24.56
CA LEU A 305 6.87 10.98 -24.69
C LEU A 305 8.38 10.78 -24.59
N VAL A 306 8.86 10.01 -23.61
CA VAL A 306 10.28 9.68 -23.45
C VAL A 306 10.80 8.90 -24.65
N ILE A 307 10.01 7.95 -25.19
CA ILE A 307 10.33 7.25 -26.43
C ILE A 307 10.45 8.25 -27.58
N THR A 308 9.45 9.12 -27.79
CA THR A 308 9.43 10.12 -28.87
C THR A 308 10.59 11.10 -28.77
N GLN A 309 10.94 11.53 -27.55
CA GLN A 309 12.08 12.39 -27.28
C GLN A 309 13.41 11.69 -27.58
N SER A 310 13.54 10.41 -27.22
CA SER A 310 14.69 9.58 -27.60
C SER A 310 14.81 9.43 -29.12
N MET A 311 13.68 9.24 -29.82
CA MET A 311 13.65 9.20 -31.29
C MET A 311 14.15 10.50 -31.92
N LEU A 312 13.71 11.63 -31.36
CA LEU A 312 14.08 12.94 -31.84
C LEU A 312 15.56 13.23 -31.58
N ALA A 313 16.06 12.91 -30.38
CA ALA A 313 17.47 13.05 -30.02
C ALA A 313 18.39 12.24 -30.96
N GLN A 314 18.03 10.99 -31.26
CA GLN A 314 18.80 10.14 -32.18
C GLN A 314 18.85 10.74 -33.59
N ARG A 315 17.71 11.21 -34.12
CA ARG A 315 17.66 11.86 -35.45
C ARG A 315 18.44 13.17 -35.48
N SER A 316 18.38 13.92 -34.38
CA SER A 316 19.14 15.17 -34.22
C SER A 316 20.64 14.94 -34.08
N SER A 317 21.08 13.78 -33.56
CA SER A 317 22.50 13.45 -33.42
C SER A 317 23.23 13.31 -34.76
N ALA A 318 22.49 13.02 -35.84
CA ALA A 318 23.03 12.95 -37.21
C ALA A 318 23.19 14.33 -37.87
N LEU A 319 22.71 15.41 -37.23
CA LEU A 319 22.83 16.78 -37.73
C LEU A 319 24.18 17.38 -37.35
N ASP A 320 24.69 18.27 -38.20
CA ASP A 320 25.93 19.02 -37.91
C ASP A 320 25.74 19.90 -36.65
N PRO A 321 26.54 19.69 -35.58
CA PRO A 321 26.38 20.42 -34.33
C PRO A 321 26.65 21.94 -34.44
N VAL A 322 27.51 22.35 -35.38
CA VAL A 322 27.87 23.75 -35.58
C VAL A 322 26.76 24.49 -36.32
N VAL A 323 26.11 23.82 -37.28
CA VAL A 323 25.01 24.40 -38.07
C VAL A 323 23.70 24.42 -37.28
N HIS A 324 23.47 23.44 -36.41
CA HIS A 324 22.19 23.22 -35.73
C HIS A 324 22.23 23.40 -34.20
N GLY A 325 23.14 24.22 -33.68
CA GLY A 325 23.34 24.41 -32.24
C GLY A 325 22.07 24.78 -31.45
N ASP A 326 21.22 25.67 -31.98
CA ASP A 326 19.97 26.08 -31.31
C ASP A 326 18.94 24.95 -31.18
N LEU A 327 18.86 24.08 -32.20
CA LEU A 327 18.02 22.89 -32.16
C LEU A 327 18.52 21.90 -31.11
N LEU A 328 19.83 21.63 -31.09
CA LEU A 328 20.43 20.72 -30.11
C LEU A 328 20.26 21.22 -28.67
N ASN A 329 20.39 22.52 -28.44
CA ASN A 329 20.09 23.13 -27.15
C ASN A 329 18.62 22.98 -26.75
N SER A 330 17.70 23.18 -27.70
CA SER A 330 16.27 22.99 -27.49
C SER A 330 15.92 21.53 -27.19
N MET A 331 16.62 20.57 -27.80
CA MET A 331 16.49 19.14 -27.50
C MET A 331 16.95 18.81 -26.08
N GLY A 332 18.08 19.34 -25.63
CA GLY A 332 18.54 19.17 -24.25
C GLY A 332 17.62 19.84 -23.21
N GLN A 333 16.86 20.87 -23.60
CA GLN A 333 15.83 21.46 -22.74
C GLN A 333 14.56 20.60 -22.70
N LEU A 334 14.15 20.02 -23.83
CA LEU A 334 13.05 19.07 -23.90
C LEU A 334 13.33 17.82 -23.06
N GLU A 335 14.56 17.29 -23.12
CA GLU A 335 15.01 16.15 -22.31
C GLU A 335 14.88 16.42 -20.81
N ARG A 336 15.38 17.58 -20.35
CA ARG A 336 15.25 17.98 -18.94
C ARG A 336 13.79 18.14 -18.51
N ASN A 337 12.98 18.84 -19.29
CA ASN A 337 11.56 19.02 -18.97
C ASN A 337 10.79 17.69 -18.97
N ALA A 338 11.13 16.77 -19.88
CA ALA A 338 10.52 15.44 -19.93
C ALA A 338 10.88 14.62 -18.68
N ARG A 339 12.13 14.70 -18.21
CA ARG A 339 12.58 14.07 -16.96
C ARG A 339 11.87 14.65 -15.73
N ASP A 340 11.77 15.97 -15.64
CA ASP A 340 11.07 16.65 -14.53
C ASP A 340 9.57 16.27 -14.52
N LEU A 341 8.94 16.18 -15.71
CA LEU A 341 7.56 15.73 -15.85
C LEU A 341 7.40 14.27 -15.44
N GLN A 342 8.34 13.41 -15.82
CA GLN A 342 8.34 12.01 -15.42
C GLN A 342 8.43 11.87 -13.89
N GLU A 343 9.36 12.57 -13.26
CA GLU A 343 9.51 12.56 -11.79
C GLU A 343 8.23 13.08 -11.10
N SER A 344 7.62 14.15 -11.62
CA SER A 344 6.37 14.69 -11.10
C SER A 344 5.17 13.75 -11.29
N VAL A 345 5.10 13.00 -12.38
CA VAL A 345 4.03 12.01 -12.59
C VAL A 345 4.25 10.78 -11.70
N MET A 346 5.51 10.39 -11.46
CA MET A 346 5.83 9.32 -10.52
C MET A 346 5.45 9.70 -9.08
N SER A 347 5.72 10.94 -8.65
CA SER A 347 5.36 11.38 -7.29
C SER A 347 3.86 11.33 -7.01
N ILE A 348 3.01 11.53 -8.02
CA ILE A 348 1.54 11.39 -7.89
C ILE A 348 1.12 9.96 -7.49
N ARG A 349 1.90 8.94 -7.87
CA ARG A 349 1.62 7.53 -7.58
C ARG A 349 2.26 7.02 -6.29
N MET A 350 3.14 7.82 -5.71
CA MET A 350 3.85 7.44 -4.51
C MET A 350 2.90 7.35 -3.33
N MET A 351 3.08 6.29 -2.55
CA MET A 351 2.34 5.98 -1.35
C MET A 351 3.35 5.73 -0.21
N PRO A 352 3.09 6.20 1.01
CA PRO A 352 3.93 5.92 2.17
C PRO A 352 4.11 4.41 2.43
N MET A 353 5.29 4.01 2.91
CA MET A 353 5.57 2.63 3.30
C MET A 353 4.79 2.20 4.55
N GLU A 354 4.23 3.17 5.29
CA GLU A 354 3.33 2.96 6.42
C GLU A 354 2.16 2.00 6.11
N TYR A 355 1.61 2.05 4.88
CA TYR A 355 0.55 1.14 4.44
C TYR A 355 0.96 -0.35 4.47
N VAL A 356 2.25 -0.62 4.27
CA VAL A 356 2.81 -1.97 4.35
C VAL A 356 3.22 -2.28 5.78
N PHE A 357 3.95 -1.36 6.43
CA PHE A 357 4.49 -1.55 7.77
C PHE A 357 3.42 -1.67 8.86
N SER A 358 2.25 -1.04 8.72
CA SER A 358 1.15 -1.11 9.68
C SER A 358 0.61 -2.52 9.93
N ARG A 359 0.80 -3.45 8.98
CA ARG A 359 0.33 -4.84 9.07
C ARG A 359 1.27 -5.76 9.85
N PHE A 360 2.54 -5.41 9.95
CA PHE A 360 3.57 -6.27 10.55
C PHE A 360 3.53 -6.39 12.08
N PRO A 361 3.15 -5.36 12.88
CA PRO A 361 3.05 -5.50 14.33
C PRO A 361 2.17 -6.66 14.79
N ARG A 362 0.97 -6.82 14.20
CA ARG A 362 0.05 -7.92 14.52
C ARG A 362 0.63 -9.26 14.09
N LEU A 363 1.10 -9.36 12.84
CA LEU A 363 1.72 -10.57 12.30
C LEU A 363 2.91 -11.07 13.14
N VAL A 364 3.80 -10.15 13.54
CA VAL A 364 4.99 -10.47 14.34
C VAL A 364 4.57 -10.95 15.73
N ARG A 365 3.61 -10.27 16.38
CA ARG A 365 3.10 -10.66 17.70
C ARG A 365 2.48 -12.05 17.69
N ASP A 366 1.61 -12.33 16.72
CA ASP A 366 0.91 -13.61 16.60
C ASP A 366 1.88 -14.76 16.32
N LEU A 367 2.84 -14.55 15.41
CA LEU A 367 3.82 -15.57 15.06
C LEU A 367 4.85 -15.79 16.17
N ALA A 368 5.29 -14.74 16.86
CA ALA A 368 6.17 -14.84 18.02
C ALA A 368 5.51 -15.63 19.17
N ALA A 369 4.23 -15.36 19.44
CA ALA A 369 3.45 -16.11 20.44
C ALA A 369 3.31 -17.59 20.05
N LYS A 370 2.99 -17.88 18.78
CA LYS A 370 2.87 -19.26 18.27
C LYS A 370 4.18 -20.04 18.37
N LEU A 371 5.31 -19.37 18.16
CA LEU A 371 6.65 -19.98 18.21
C LEU A 371 7.26 -19.97 19.61
N GLY A 372 6.61 -19.35 20.61
CA GLY A 372 7.14 -19.24 21.97
C GLY A 372 8.43 -18.40 22.04
N LYS A 373 8.48 -17.28 21.31
CA LYS A 373 9.60 -16.35 21.26
C LYS A 373 9.16 -14.96 21.72
N GLU A 374 10.05 -14.23 22.37
CA GLU A 374 9.83 -12.83 22.75
C GLU A 374 10.53 -11.92 21.74
N VAL A 375 9.77 -11.08 21.03
CA VAL A 375 10.30 -10.24 19.94
C VAL A 375 9.72 -8.83 20.02
N GLU A 376 10.59 -7.84 19.86
CA GLU A 376 10.23 -6.44 19.66
C GLU A 376 10.42 -6.07 18.18
N LEU A 377 9.42 -5.39 17.60
CA LEU A 377 9.46 -4.92 16.21
C LEU A 377 9.78 -3.42 16.17
N THR A 378 10.85 -3.06 15.49
CA THR A 378 11.22 -1.66 15.23
C THR A 378 10.92 -1.31 13.77
N LEU A 379 10.16 -0.24 13.55
CA LEU A 379 9.85 0.29 12.21
C LEU A 379 10.61 1.60 11.99
N GLN A 380 11.36 1.70 10.89
CA GLN A 380 12.11 2.89 10.52
C GLN A 380 11.77 3.31 9.09
N GLY A 381 11.55 4.60 8.87
CA GLY A 381 11.24 5.11 7.53
C GLY A 381 9.83 4.79 7.03
N SER A 382 8.83 4.66 7.91
CA SER A 382 7.42 4.47 7.51
C SER A 382 6.89 5.57 6.57
N SER A 383 7.43 6.79 6.68
CA SER A 383 7.10 7.92 5.81
C SER A 383 7.80 7.89 4.45
N THR A 384 8.64 6.89 4.17
CA THR A 384 9.26 6.78 2.84
C THR A 384 8.22 6.43 1.80
N GLU A 385 8.31 7.07 0.65
CA GLU A 385 7.33 6.98 -0.42
C GLU A 385 7.76 5.93 -1.44
N LEU A 386 6.88 4.98 -1.80
CA LEU A 386 7.07 3.92 -2.80
C LEU A 386 5.88 3.88 -3.77
N ASP A 387 6.10 3.47 -5.03
CA ASP A 387 5.03 3.28 -6.01
C ASP A 387 3.96 2.27 -5.50
N LYS A 388 2.67 2.61 -5.67
CA LYS A 388 1.54 1.75 -5.25
C LYS A 388 1.65 0.30 -5.77
N SER A 389 2.07 0.09 -7.02
CA SER A 389 2.20 -1.27 -7.58
C SER A 389 3.36 -2.04 -6.98
N LEU A 390 4.41 -1.35 -6.52
CA LEU A 390 5.50 -1.96 -5.77
C LEU A 390 5.05 -2.28 -4.34
N ILE A 391 4.25 -1.41 -3.70
CA ILE A 391 3.64 -1.68 -2.39
C ILE A 391 2.84 -2.98 -2.41
N GLU A 392 1.96 -3.17 -3.39
CA GLU A 392 1.13 -4.37 -3.47
C GLU A 392 1.97 -5.65 -3.68
N ARG A 393 3.05 -5.55 -4.47
CA ARG A 393 3.92 -6.69 -4.80
C ARG A 393 4.99 -7.01 -3.74
N ILE A 394 5.37 -6.04 -2.91
CA ILE A 394 6.44 -6.22 -1.90
C ILE A 394 5.92 -6.85 -0.60
N ILE A 395 4.61 -6.81 -0.34
CA ILE A 395 3.98 -7.37 0.87
C ILE A 395 4.33 -8.86 1.04
N ASP A 396 4.16 -9.66 0.00
CA ASP A 396 4.41 -11.11 0.05
C ASP A 396 5.89 -11.46 0.31
N PRO A 397 6.87 -10.89 -0.44
CA PRO A 397 8.29 -11.01 -0.12
C PRO A 397 8.63 -10.64 1.32
N LEU A 398 8.19 -9.47 1.80
CA LEU A 398 8.51 -9.00 3.17
C LEU A 398 7.88 -9.88 4.24
N THR A 399 6.64 -10.32 4.04
CA THR A 399 5.94 -11.27 4.94
C THR A 399 6.77 -12.55 5.11
N HIS A 400 7.33 -13.04 4.02
CA HIS A 400 8.15 -14.24 4.06
C HIS A 400 9.50 -13.99 4.76
N LEU A 401 10.18 -12.88 4.48
CA LEU A 401 11.43 -12.54 5.16
C LEU A 401 11.23 -12.38 6.68
N VAL A 402 10.18 -11.67 7.10
CA VAL A 402 9.81 -11.50 8.51
C VAL A 402 9.53 -12.86 9.16
N ARG A 403 8.78 -13.73 8.49
CA ARG A 403 8.52 -15.09 8.98
C ARG A 403 9.82 -15.86 9.18
N ASN A 404 10.76 -15.79 8.24
CA ASN A 404 12.03 -16.52 8.35
C ASN A 404 12.92 -15.98 9.48
N SER A 405 12.95 -14.66 9.68
CA SER A 405 13.62 -14.07 10.83
C SER A 405 12.98 -14.55 12.14
N LEU A 406 11.65 -14.70 12.22
CA LEU A 406 10.97 -15.20 13.41
C LEU A 406 11.11 -16.71 13.62
N ASP A 407 11.05 -17.53 12.57
CA ASP A 407 11.10 -18.99 12.66
C ASP A 407 12.53 -19.51 12.85
N HIS A 408 13.47 -19.02 12.04
CA HIS A 408 14.83 -19.55 11.97
C HIS A 408 15.91 -18.56 12.45
N GLY A 409 15.66 -17.26 12.37
CA GLY A 409 16.61 -16.23 12.79
C GLY A 409 16.70 -16.10 14.30
N ILE A 410 15.61 -15.66 14.93
CA ILE A 410 15.52 -15.37 16.36
C ILE A 410 15.44 -16.69 17.16
N GLU A 411 16.33 -16.83 18.13
CA GLU A 411 16.45 -18.00 19.01
C GLU A 411 15.40 -17.95 20.15
N HIS A 412 15.16 -19.06 20.84
CA HIS A 412 14.30 -19.02 22.04
C HIS A 412 14.93 -18.17 23.16
N PRO A 413 14.12 -17.59 24.08
CA PRO A 413 14.63 -16.72 25.14
C PRO A 413 15.74 -17.36 25.98
N GLU A 414 15.62 -18.66 26.28
CA GLU A 414 16.62 -19.42 27.04
C GLU A 414 17.96 -19.52 26.29
N ASP A 415 17.92 -19.86 25.00
CA ASP A 415 19.10 -19.97 24.14
C ASP A 415 19.79 -18.60 23.96
N ARG A 416 19.00 -17.53 23.85
CA ARG A 416 19.52 -16.15 23.74
C ARG A 416 20.28 -15.75 24.99
N VAL A 417 19.72 -16.01 26.17
CA VAL A 417 20.40 -15.73 27.44
C VAL A 417 21.66 -16.57 27.60
N ALA A 418 21.63 -17.84 27.18
CA ALA A 418 22.81 -18.72 27.18
C ALA A 418 23.92 -18.21 26.22
N ALA A 419 23.53 -17.59 25.11
CA ALA A 419 24.45 -16.94 24.17
C ALA A 419 24.91 -15.53 24.62
N GLY A 420 24.44 -15.03 25.76
CA GLY A 420 24.79 -13.70 26.29
C GLY A 420 24.04 -12.53 25.66
N LYS A 421 22.91 -12.79 25.00
CA LYS A 421 22.01 -11.79 24.41
C LYS A 421 20.84 -11.46 25.33
N THR A 422 20.08 -10.42 24.98
CA THR A 422 18.79 -10.12 25.61
C THR A 422 17.78 -11.23 25.36
N ALA A 423 16.90 -11.52 26.32
CA ALA A 423 15.84 -12.51 26.17
C ALA A 423 14.86 -12.14 25.04
N VAL A 424 14.52 -10.84 24.95
CA VAL A 424 13.74 -10.25 23.86
C VAL A 424 14.65 -10.08 22.63
N GLY A 425 14.28 -10.68 21.50
CA GLY A 425 14.92 -10.47 20.20
C GLY A 425 14.42 -9.20 19.53
N ASN A 426 15.24 -8.60 18.68
CA ASN A 426 14.86 -7.41 17.92
C ASN A 426 14.75 -7.74 16.43
N LEU A 427 13.64 -7.33 15.83
CA LEU A 427 13.41 -7.35 14.40
C LEU A 427 13.18 -5.91 13.92
N THR A 428 14.01 -5.42 13.02
CA THR A 428 13.89 -4.08 12.44
C THR A 428 13.47 -4.18 10.97
N LEU A 429 12.44 -3.43 10.59
CA LEU A 429 12.10 -3.14 9.20
C LEU A 429 12.47 -1.68 8.94
N SER A 430 13.38 -1.45 8.01
CA SER A 430 13.79 -0.10 7.57
C SER A 430 13.45 0.11 6.10
N ALA A 431 13.11 1.34 5.74
CA ALA A 431 13.00 1.78 4.36
C ALA A 431 13.65 3.17 4.22
N GLU A 432 14.51 3.32 3.22
CA GLU A 432 15.23 4.57 2.93
C GLU A 432 15.38 4.81 1.42
N HIS A 433 15.43 6.07 1.00
CA HIS A 433 15.76 6.44 -0.37
C HIS A 433 17.28 6.51 -0.54
N GLN A 434 17.83 5.69 -1.44
CA GLN A 434 19.26 5.62 -1.70
C GLN A 434 19.55 5.65 -3.22
N GLY A 435 20.08 6.78 -3.70
CA GLY A 435 20.64 6.88 -5.06
C GLY A 435 19.64 6.60 -6.20
N GLY A 436 18.38 7.00 -6.04
CA GLY A 436 17.31 6.74 -7.03
C GLY A 436 16.67 5.34 -6.89
N ASN A 437 17.04 4.60 -5.86
CA ASN A 437 16.38 3.35 -5.44
C ASN A 437 15.78 3.51 -4.05
N ILE A 438 14.83 2.64 -3.72
CA ILE A 438 14.36 2.40 -2.36
C ILE A 438 15.09 1.19 -1.82
N CYS A 439 15.80 1.40 -0.72
CA CYS A 439 16.43 0.36 0.05
C CYS A 439 15.48 -0.03 1.19
N ILE A 440 15.02 -1.27 1.17
CA ILE A 440 14.20 -1.86 2.24
C ILE A 440 15.05 -2.93 2.92
N GLU A 441 15.24 -2.84 4.23
CA GLU A 441 16.02 -3.82 4.99
C GLU A 441 15.16 -4.55 6.02
N VAL A 442 15.39 -5.85 6.12
CA VAL A 442 14.88 -6.72 7.20
C VAL A 442 16.09 -7.15 8.02
N ILE A 443 16.16 -6.69 9.26
CA ILE A 443 17.32 -6.90 10.15
C ILE A 443 16.86 -7.64 11.39
N ASP A 444 17.45 -8.80 11.67
CA ASP A 444 17.29 -9.53 12.92
C ASP A 444 18.60 -9.60 13.70
N ASP A 445 18.50 -9.72 15.03
CA ASP A 445 19.64 -9.93 15.94
C ASP A 445 19.81 -11.42 16.33
N GLY A 446 19.34 -12.30 15.46
CA GLY A 446 19.25 -13.74 15.69
C GLY A 446 20.58 -14.50 15.67
N ALA A 447 20.51 -15.82 15.51
CA ALA A 447 21.68 -16.68 15.42
C ALA A 447 22.56 -16.40 14.18
N GLY A 448 21.99 -15.72 13.17
CA GLY A 448 22.60 -15.57 11.85
C GLY A 448 22.62 -16.89 11.07
N LEU A 449 22.95 -16.81 9.78
CA LEU A 449 23.00 -17.98 8.92
C LEU A 449 24.25 -18.84 9.20
N ASN A 450 24.06 -20.17 9.18
CA ASN A 450 25.17 -21.11 9.37
C ASN A 450 25.84 -21.43 8.03
N ARG A 451 26.96 -20.75 7.77
CA ARG A 451 27.79 -20.90 6.56
C ARG A 451 28.14 -22.37 6.24
N GLU A 452 28.61 -23.13 7.24
CA GLU A 452 29.04 -24.52 7.05
C GLU A 452 27.88 -25.41 6.62
N ARG A 453 26.70 -25.24 7.22
CA ARG A 453 25.49 -25.99 6.85
C ARG A 453 25.00 -25.64 5.44
N ILE A 454 25.06 -24.37 5.05
CA ILE A 454 24.67 -23.91 3.71
C ILE A 454 25.59 -24.53 2.66
N LEU A 455 26.91 -24.48 2.86
CA LEU A 455 27.90 -25.07 1.96
C LEU A 455 27.73 -26.60 1.84
N ALA A 456 27.54 -27.29 2.97
CA ALA A 456 27.31 -28.73 2.98
C ALA A 456 26.03 -29.11 2.22
N LYS A 457 24.95 -28.33 2.38
CA LYS A 457 23.69 -28.58 1.68
C LYS A 457 23.80 -28.26 0.19
N ALA A 458 24.48 -27.19 -0.18
CA ALA A 458 24.77 -26.83 -1.57
C ALA A 458 25.56 -27.93 -2.29
N LEU A 459 26.59 -28.49 -1.64
CA LEU A 459 27.34 -29.64 -2.14
C LEU A 459 26.43 -30.87 -2.36
N SER A 460 25.55 -31.16 -1.41
CA SER A 460 24.61 -32.30 -1.52
C SER A 460 23.61 -32.16 -2.67
N GLN A 461 23.25 -30.93 -3.04
CA GLN A 461 22.36 -30.61 -4.17
C GLN A 461 23.10 -30.45 -5.50
N GLY A 462 24.42 -30.69 -5.53
CA GLY A 462 25.23 -30.58 -6.75
C GLY A 462 25.49 -29.15 -7.20
N LEU A 463 25.30 -28.16 -6.32
CA LEU A 463 25.69 -26.77 -6.60
C LEU A 463 27.22 -26.65 -6.54
N SER A 464 27.78 -25.77 -7.39
CA SER A 464 29.22 -25.52 -7.43
C SER A 464 29.63 -24.71 -6.21
N VAL A 465 30.44 -25.30 -5.33
CA VAL A 465 30.91 -24.68 -4.10
C VAL A 465 32.43 -24.62 -4.13
N SER A 466 33.01 -23.48 -3.75
CA SER A 466 34.45 -23.33 -3.56
C SER A 466 34.79 -22.79 -2.18
N ASP A 467 35.97 -23.13 -1.66
CA ASP A 467 36.45 -22.62 -0.37
C ASP A 467 36.74 -21.10 -0.41
N SER A 468 36.82 -20.51 -1.61
CA SER A 468 37.07 -19.09 -1.84
C SER A 468 35.82 -18.21 -1.83
N MET A 469 34.61 -18.79 -1.68
CA MET A 469 33.37 -18.03 -1.75
C MET A 469 33.29 -16.99 -0.63
N THR A 470 32.78 -15.80 -0.91
CA THR A 470 32.52 -14.78 0.13
C THR A 470 31.29 -15.15 0.98
N ASP A 471 31.06 -14.47 2.11
CA ASP A 471 29.83 -14.67 2.91
C ASP A 471 28.56 -14.29 2.11
N GLU A 472 28.64 -13.23 1.31
CA GLU A 472 27.57 -12.80 0.41
C GLU A 472 27.24 -13.87 -0.64
N GLU A 473 28.26 -14.42 -1.31
CA GLU A 473 28.07 -15.48 -2.30
C GLU A 473 27.44 -16.73 -1.69
N VAL A 474 27.80 -17.07 -0.45
CA VAL A 474 27.19 -18.19 0.28
C VAL A 474 25.75 -17.88 0.67
N GLY A 475 25.45 -16.65 1.13
CA GLY A 475 24.09 -16.22 1.42
C GLY A 475 23.18 -16.33 0.19
N MET A 476 23.69 -15.98 -0.99
CA MET A 476 22.94 -16.06 -2.24
C MET A 476 22.56 -17.48 -2.67
N LEU A 477 23.25 -18.52 -2.15
CA LEU A 477 22.87 -19.92 -2.39
C LEU A 477 21.50 -20.27 -1.79
N ILE A 478 21.03 -19.54 -0.78
CA ILE A 478 19.73 -19.75 -0.14
C ILE A 478 18.58 -19.54 -1.12
N PHE A 479 18.79 -18.70 -2.14
CA PHE A 479 17.81 -18.44 -3.18
C PHE A 479 17.81 -19.47 -4.32
N ALA A 480 18.62 -20.54 -4.23
CA ALA A 480 18.61 -21.59 -5.25
C ALA A 480 17.27 -22.38 -5.20
N PRO A 481 16.74 -22.81 -6.36
CA PRO A 481 15.48 -23.57 -6.40
C PRO A 481 15.55 -24.83 -5.55
N GLY A 482 14.56 -25.06 -4.69
CA GLY A 482 14.54 -26.21 -3.78
C GLY A 482 15.60 -26.17 -2.67
N PHE A 483 16.26 -25.03 -2.48
CA PHE A 483 17.17 -24.81 -1.36
C PHE A 483 16.36 -24.44 -0.11
N SER A 484 16.20 -25.40 0.79
CA SER A 484 15.69 -25.18 2.15
C SER A 484 16.62 -25.91 3.08
N THR A 485 17.00 -25.32 4.21
CA THR A 485 17.84 -25.98 5.23
C THR A 485 17.04 -26.90 6.15
N ALA A 486 15.71 -26.82 6.16
CA ALA A 486 14.84 -27.63 7.00
C ALA A 486 14.84 -29.13 6.60
N GLU A 487 14.76 -30.01 7.60
CA GLU A 487 14.66 -31.47 7.43
C GLU A 487 13.20 -31.95 7.30
N GLN A 488 12.22 -31.15 7.72
CA GLN A 488 10.78 -31.40 7.57
C GLN A 488 10.05 -30.17 7.01
N VAL A 489 9.03 -30.43 6.19
CA VAL A 489 8.10 -29.39 5.72
C VAL A 489 7.15 -29.07 6.87
N THR A 490 7.23 -27.85 7.42
CA THR A 490 6.30 -27.39 8.46
C THR A 490 4.96 -26.96 7.85
N ASP A 491 3.85 -27.16 8.56
CA ASP A 491 2.50 -26.79 8.12
C ASP A 491 2.35 -25.28 7.81
N VAL A 492 3.24 -24.45 8.34
CA VAL A 492 3.28 -23.00 8.11
C VAL A 492 3.89 -22.65 6.74
N SER A 493 4.57 -23.61 6.08
CA SER A 493 5.22 -23.48 4.76
C SER A 493 4.34 -23.99 3.60
N GLY A 494 3.07 -24.32 3.87
CA GLY A 494 2.15 -25.06 2.99
C GLY A 494 1.66 -24.37 1.71
N ARG A 495 2.26 -23.26 1.26
CA ARG A 495 1.98 -22.67 -0.06
C ARG A 495 3.12 -22.84 -1.09
N GLY A 496 4.20 -23.55 -0.75
CA GLY A 496 5.29 -23.80 -1.70
C GLY A 496 6.11 -22.55 -2.05
N VAL A 497 6.14 -21.57 -1.15
CA VAL A 497 6.91 -20.33 -1.33
C VAL A 497 8.27 -20.56 -0.69
N GLY A 498 9.29 -20.86 -1.49
CA GLY A 498 10.69 -20.89 -1.06
C GLY A 498 11.34 -19.51 -1.13
N MET A 499 12.60 -19.41 -0.70
CA MET A 499 13.39 -18.19 -0.89
C MET A 499 13.60 -17.87 -2.38
N ASP A 500 13.64 -18.88 -3.23
CA ASP A 500 13.63 -18.74 -4.69
C ASP A 500 12.44 -17.89 -5.22
N VAL A 501 11.25 -18.07 -4.66
CA VAL A 501 10.06 -17.26 -5.01
C VAL A 501 10.24 -15.81 -4.58
N VAL A 502 10.81 -15.56 -3.39
CA VAL A 502 11.09 -14.19 -2.92
C VAL A 502 12.04 -13.47 -3.88
N LYS A 503 13.14 -14.13 -4.26
CA LYS A 503 14.09 -13.57 -5.23
C LYS A 503 13.44 -13.30 -6.58
N ARG A 504 12.63 -14.23 -7.09
CA ARG A 504 11.92 -14.06 -8.36
C ARG A 504 10.96 -12.87 -8.32
N ASN A 505 10.15 -12.75 -7.26
CA ASN A 505 9.21 -11.64 -7.10
C ASN A 505 9.95 -10.28 -7.05
N ILE A 506 11.09 -10.21 -6.36
CA ILE A 506 11.93 -9.00 -6.32
C ILE A 506 12.51 -8.68 -7.72
N GLN A 507 12.97 -9.69 -8.45
CA GLN A 507 13.47 -9.51 -9.82
C GLN A 507 12.39 -9.07 -10.81
N GLU A 508 11.16 -9.57 -10.67
CA GLU A 508 10.00 -9.14 -11.47
C GLU A 508 9.61 -7.68 -11.20
N MET A 509 9.96 -7.14 -10.03
CA MET A 509 9.85 -5.71 -9.71
C MET A 509 11.03 -4.87 -10.25
N GLY A 510 12.00 -5.49 -10.93
CA GLY A 510 13.22 -4.82 -11.38
C GLY A 510 14.23 -4.56 -10.26
N GLY A 511 14.04 -5.20 -9.10
CA GLY A 511 14.87 -5.02 -7.92
C GLY A 511 16.03 -6.00 -7.79
N HIS A 512 16.87 -5.76 -6.79
CA HIS A 512 17.93 -6.64 -6.35
C HIS A 512 17.76 -7.01 -4.88
N VAL A 513 18.30 -8.17 -4.48
CA VAL A 513 18.30 -8.63 -3.08
C VAL A 513 19.69 -9.09 -2.69
N GLU A 514 20.13 -8.64 -1.52
CA GLU A 514 21.42 -8.94 -0.92
C GLU A 514 21.20 -9.51 0.49
N ILE A 515 22.11 -10.39 0.92
CA ILE A 515 22.08 -10.97 2.27
C ILE A 515 23.43 -10.76 2.92
N TYR A 516 23.41 -10.11 4.08
CA TYR A 516 24.55 -9.96 4.97
C TYR A 516 24.23 -10.71 6.26
N PHE A 517 25.17 -11.50 6.77
CA PHE A 517 24.94 -12.22 8.03
C PHE A 517 26.25 -12.43 8.76
N GLN A 518 26.14 -12.56 10.08
CA GLN A 518 27.25 -12.99 10.91
C GLN A 518 26.74 -13.93 12.00
N LYS A 519 27.40 -15.09 12.13
CA LYS A 519 27.05 -16.08 13.15
C LYS A 519 27.06 -15.46 14.55
N GLY A 520 25.95 -15.59 15.26
CA GLY A 520 25.70 -15.03 16.59
C GLY A 520 25.32 -13.55 16.63
N LYS A 521 25.29 -12.82 15.50
CA LYS A 521 24.87 -11.41 15.46
C LYS A 521 23.60 -11.15 14.67
N GLY A 522 23.14 -12.13 13.88
CA GLY A 522 21.90 -12.04 13.12
C GLY A 522 22.11 -11.94 11.61
N THR A 523 21.03 -11.56 10.93
CA THR A 523 20.93 -11.50 9.47
C THR A 523 20.32 -10.16 9.05
N THR A 524 20.86 -9.57 7.98
CA THR A 524 20.33 -8.41 7.30
C THR A 524 20.05 -8.78 5.85
N ILE A 525 18.79 -8.67 5.45
CA ILE A 525 18.37 -8.87 4.07
C ILE A 525 18.00 -7.50 3.51
N ARG A 526 18.68 -7.10 2.44
CA ARG A 526 18.52 -5.78 1.81
C ARG A 526 17.87 -5.96 0.44
N ILE A 527 16.77 -5.27 0.21
CA ILE A 527 16.06 -5.22 -1.07
C ILE A 527 16.23 -3.82 -1.65
N LEU A 528 16.75 -3.74 -2.87
CA LEU A 528 16.85 -2.49 -3.62
C LEU A 528 15.83 -2.51 -4.75
N LEU A 529 14.87 -1.58 -4.71
CA LEU A 529 13.84 -1.40 -5.74
C LEU A 529 14.07 -0.07 -6.48
N PRO A 530 13.97 -0.01 -7.82
CA PRO A 530 14.06 1.26 -8.53
C PRO A 530 12.83 2.14 -8.25
N LEU A 531 13.03 3.47 -8.14
CA LEU A 531 11.91 4.42 -8.00
C LEU A 531 11.10 4.62 -9.30
N THR A 532 11.61 4.18 -10.45
CA THR A 532 11.00 4.43 -11.76
C THR A 532 10.23 3.21 -12.28
N LEU A 533 9.18 3.45 -13.06
CA LEU A 533 8.60 2.41 -13.92
C LEU A 533 9.70 1.84 -14.80
N ALA A 534 9.88 0.51 -14.76
CA ALA A 534 10.83 -0.32 -15.48
C ALA A 534 11.68 0.36 -16.57
N ILE A 535 12.55 1.31 -16.19
CA ILE A 535 13.63 1.81 -17.04
C ILE A 535 14.83 0.96 -16.70
N LEU A 536 15.40 0.35 -17.73
CA LEU A 536 16.57 -0.50 -17.61
C LEU A 536 17.74 0.22 -18.28
N ASP A 537 18.85 0.34 -17.55
CA ASP A 537 20.14 0.66 -18.17
C ASP A 537 20.61 -0.55 -18.98
N GLY A 538 20.65 -0.38 -20.30
CA GLY A 538 20.91 -1.46 -21.24
C GLY A 538 22.13 -1.20 -22.12
N MET A 539 22.96 -2.22 -22.32
CA MET A 539 23.94 -2.25 -23.40
C MET A 539 23.25 -2.76 -24.67
N SER A 540 23.14 -1.89 -25.68
CA SER A 540 22.59 -2.24 -26.98
C SER A 540 23.65 -2.96 -27.82
N VAL A 541 23.32 -4.19 -28.24
CA VAL A 541 24.18 -5.06 -29.04
C VAL A 541 23.45 -5.47 -30.31
N LYS A 542 24.22 -5.72 -31.37
CA LYS A 542 23.69 -6.07 -32.69
C LYS A 542 24.17 -7.44 -33.12
N VAL A 543 23.28 -8.21 -33.73
CA VAL A 543 23.57 -9.45 -34.45
C VAL A 543 22.94 -9.34 -35.83
N ASN A 544 23.77 -9.25 -36.87
CA ASN A 544 23.38 -8.92 -38.23
C ASN A 544 22.49 -7.65 -38.30
N GLY A 545 21.19 -7.81 -38.55
CA GLY A 545 20.19 -6.73 -38.60
C GLY A 545 19.46 -6.51 -37.28
N GLU A 546 19.49 -7.48 -36.38
CA GLU A 546 18.68 -7.53 -35.17
C GLU A 546 19.39 -6.85 -33.99
N VAL A 547 18.63 -6.10 -33.19
CA VAL A 547 19.14 -5.38 -32.01
C VAL A 547 18.59 -6.01 -30.73
N PHE A 548 19.49 -6.28 -29.80
CA PHE A 548 19.20 -6.82 -28.49
C PHE A 548 19.73 -5.87 -27.40
N ILE A 549 19.09 -5.90 -26.24
CA ILE A 549 19.51 -5.14 -25.06
C ILE A 549 20.00 -6.12 -24.00
N LEU A 550 21.24 -5.93 -23.54
CA LEU A 550 21.80 -6.64 -22.39
C LEU A 550 21.67 -5.75 -21.15
N PRO A 551 21.08 -6.22 -20.03
CA PRO A 551 21.08 -5.47 -18.78
C PRO A 551 22.49 -5.08 -18.36
N LEU A 552 22.76 -3.78 -18.17
CA LEU A 552 24.13 -3.29 -17.95
C LEU A 552 24.72 -3.80 -16.63
N ASN A 553 23.88 -4.01 -15.62
CA ASN A 553 24.28 -4.62 -14.34
C ASN A 553 24.82 -6.05 -14.46
N ALA A 554 24.45 -6.77 -15.53
CA ALA A 554 24.94 -8.11 -15.79
C ALA A 554 26.18 -8.13 -16.70
N VAL A 555 26.55 -6.98 -17.29
CA VAL A 555 27.72 -6.84 -18.17
C VAL A 555 28.96 -6.52 -17.34
N MET A 556 29.95 -7.42 -17.37
CA MET A 556 31.21 -7.21 -16.67
C MET A 556 32.23 -6.43 -17.50
N GLU A 557 32.53 -6.94 -18.70
CA GLU A 557 33.46 -6.34 -19.65
C GLU A 557 33.14 -6.82 -21.08
N SER A 558 33.69 -6.15 -22.08
CA SER A 558 33.61 -6.57 -23.48
C SER A 558 34.99 -6.56 -24.12
N LEU A 559 35.24 -7.52 -25.01
CA LEU A 559 36.52 -7.67 -25.70
C LEU A 559 36.34 -8.33 -27.06
N GLN A 560 37.27 -8.10 -27.98
CA GLN A 560 37.34 -8.83 -29.23
C GLN A 560 38.26 -10.05 -29.05
N PRO A 561 37.76 -11.28 -29.21
CA PRO A 561 38.56 -12.48 -28.94
C PRO A 561 39.59 -12.70 -30.05
N GLN A 562 40.77 -13.20 -29.68
CA GLN A 562 41.77 -13.67 -30.63
C GLN A 562 41.58 -15.17 -30.89
N SER A 563 42.06 -15.67 -32.04
CA SER A 563 41.97 -17.11 -32.35
C SER A 563 42.69 -17.99 -31.34
N GLU A 564 43.73 -17.47 -30.68
CA GLU A 564 44.52 -18.19 -29.67
C GLU A 564 43.81 -18.37 -28.33
N ASP A 565 42.83 -17.51 -28.03
CA ASP A 565 42.06 -17.56 -26.79
C ASP A 565 40.82 -18.48 -26.91
N LEU A 566 40.53 -18.97 -28.12
CA LEU A 566 39.36 -19.79 -28.43
C LEU A 566 39.74 -21.28 -28.44
N TYR A 567 39.20 -22.02 -27.48
CA TYR A 567 39.48 -23.44 -27.32
C TYR A 567 38.22 -24.27 -27.63
N PRO A 568 38.27 -25.23 -28.55
CA PRO A 568 37.18 -26.18 -28.77
C PRO A 568 37.17 -27.24 -27.66
N LEU A 569 35.99 -27.53 -27.11
CA LEU A 569 35.75 -28.65 -26.19
C LEU A 569 35.12 -29.84 -26.91
N ALA A 570 35.28 -31.02 -26.31
CA ALA A 570 34.56 -32.22 -26.73
C ALA A 570 33.04 -31.99 -26.58
N GLY A 571 32.27 -32.31 -27.62
CA GLY A 571 30.82 -31.98 -27.71
C GLY A 571 30.51 -30.75 -28.55
N GLY A 572 31.54 -30.10 -29.12
CA GLY A 572 31.39 -28.96 -30.03
C GLY A 572 31.13 -27.63 -29.32
N GLU A 573 31.29 -27.57 -28.00
CA GLU A 573 31.32 -26.33 -27.24
C GLU A 573 32.62 -25.57 -27.51
N ARG A 574 32.57 -24.25 -27.46
CA ARG A 574 33.75 -23.40 -27.49
C ARG A 574 33.87 -22.73 -26.13
N VAL A 575 35.08 -22.64 -25.61
CA VAL A 575 35.37 -21.78 -24.46
C VAL A 575 36.33 -20.69 -24.89
N LEU A 576 36.17 -19.53 -24.27
CA LEU A 576 37.06 -18.40 -24.39
C LEU A 576 37.91 -18.31 -23.13
N GLN A 577 39.22 -18.23 -23.27
CA GLN A 577 40.12 -17.97 -22.17
C GLN A 577 40.23 -16.46 -21.92
N VAL A 578 39.87 -16.00 -20.72
CA VAL A 578 39.98 -14.60 -20.30
C VAL A 578 40.75 -14.54 -18.99
N ARG A 579 41.90 -13.86 -18.99
CA ARG A 579 42.77 -13.70 -17.79
C ARG A 579 43.09 -15.03 -17.08
N GLY A 580 43.22 -16.11 -17.83
CA GLY A 580 43.53 -17.45 -17.32
C GLY A 580 42.32 -18.30 -16.94
N GLU A 581 41.10 -17.77 -16.99
CA GLU A 581 39.86 -18.51 -16.73
C GLU A 581 39.18 -18.92 -18.05
N TYR A 582 38.58 -20.11 -18.08
CA TYR A 582 37.84 -20.61 -19.25
C TYR A 582 36.35 -20.34 -19.10
N LEU A 583 35.80 -19.52 -19.99
CA LEU A 583 34.39 -19.14 -20.01
C LEU A 583 33.66 -19.81 -21.18
N PRO A 584 32.49 -20.44 -20.97
CA PRO A 584 31.68 -20.96 -22.07
C PRO A 584 31.31 -19.84 -23.04
N LEU A 585 31.54 -20.06 -24.33
CA LEU A 585 31.18 -19.13 -25.40
C LEU A 585 29.80 -19.48 -25.94
N ILE A 586 28.84 -18.60 -25.69
CA ILE A 586 27.48 -18.66 -26.22
C ILE A 586 27.40 -17.73 -27.42
N GLU A 587 26.86 -18.22 -28.52
CA GLU A 587 26.72 -17.46 -29.76
C GLU A 587 25.29 -16.94 -29.87
N LEU A 588 25.08 -15.62 -29.72
CA LEU A 588 23.72 -15.04 -29.58
C LEU A 588 22.82 -15.36 -30.78
N TYR A 589 23.40 -15.44 -31.99
CA TYR A 589 22.69 -15.79 -33.21
C TYR A 589 22.13 -17.22 -33.21
N GLN A 590 22.82 -18.19 -32.59
CA GLN A 590 22.30 -19.56 -32.46
C GLN A 590 21.15 -19.63 -31.46
N VAL A 591 21.23 -18.83 -30.39
CA VAL A 591 20.21 -18.85 -29.35
C VAL A 591 18.89 -18.29 -29.85
N PHE A 592 18.91 -17.22 -30.63
CA PHE A 592 17.72 -16.56 -31.18
C PHE A 592 17.44 -16.87 -32.66
N ASP A 593 18.12 -17.87 -33.24
CA ASP A 593 17.94 -18.29 -34.64
C ASP A 593 18.07 -17.15 -35.67
N VAL A 594 19.07 -16.27 -35.48
CA VAL A 594 19.31 -15.12 -36.36
C VAL A 594 20.15 -15.56 -37.56
N GLU A 595 19.58 -15.45 -38.76
CA GLU A 595 20.26 -15.78 -40.02
C GLU A 595 21.33 -14.74 -40.39
N ASN A 596 22.36 -15.19 -41.12
CA ASN A 596 23.45 -14.37 -41.67
C ASN A 596 24.27 -13.56 -40.65
N ALA A 597 24.30 -13.98 -39.39
CA ALA A 597 25.19 -13.44 -38.38
C ALA A 597 26.67 -13.79 -38.66
N LYS A 598 27.61 -13.04 -38.08
CA LYS A 598 29.03 -13.40 -38.17
C LYS A 598 29.28 -14.65 -37.32
N THR A 599 29.66 -15.74 -37.98
CA THR A 599 29.93 -17.04 -37.33
C THR A 599 31.38 -17.19 -36.86
N ASP A 600 32.28 -16.32 -37.33
CA ASP A 600 33.66 -16.24 -36.84
C ASP A 600 33.71 -15.34 -35.61
N ALA A 601 33.96 -15.95 -34.44
CA ALA A 601 34.04 -15.26 -33.17
C ALA A 601 35.09 -14.13 -33.17
N THR A 602 36.17 -14.25 -33.94
CA THR A 602 37.24 -13.23 -34.00
C THR A 602 36.83 -11.96 -34.75
N GLN A 603 35.75 -12.01 -35.53
CA GLN A 603 35.21 -10.87 -36.27
C GLN A 603 34.03 -10.18 -35.56
N GLY A 604 33.57 -10.76 -34.45
CA GLY A 604 32.56 -10.20 -33.56
C GLY A 604 33.18 -9.59 -32.31
N ILE A 605 32.32 -9.26 -31.36
CA ILE A 605 32.69 -8.81 -30.02
C ILE A 605 32.09 -9.76 -29.01
N VAL A 606 32.86 -10.12 -27.99
CA VAL A 606 32.39 -10.93 -26.87
C VAL A 606 32.07 -10.02 -25.70
N VAL A 607 30.87 -10.18 -25.14
CA VAL A 607 30.44 -9.53 -23.91
C VAL A 607 30.46 -10.57 -22.78
N ILE A 608 31.22 -10.30 -21.72
CA ILE A 608 31.26 -11.18 -20.55
C ILE A 608 30.08 -10.83 -19.65
N LEU A 609 29.22 -11.81 -19.44
CA LEU A 609 28.02 -11.69 -18.63
C LEU A 609 28.15 -12.50 -17.34
N GLN A 610 27.60 -11.96 -16.26
CA GLN A 610 27.50 -12.65 -14.98
C GLN A 610 26.04 -12.72 -14.53
N SER A 611 25.58 -13.93 -14.23
CA SER A 611 24.30 -14.14 -13.52
C SER A 611 24.43 -15.28 -12.53
N ALA A 612 23.86 -15.09 -11.33
CA ALA A 612 23.83 -16.08 -10.25
C ALA A 612 25.22 -16.71 -9.95
N GLY A 613 26.28 -15.89 -9.94
CA GLY A 613 27.65 -16.34 -9.68
C GLY A 613 28.33 -17.10 -10.83
N ARG A 614 27.63 -17.33 -11.95
CA ARG A 614 28.20 -17.96 -13.14
C ARG A 614 28.51 -16.92 -14.19
N ARG A 615 29.70 -17.05 -14.79
CA ARG A 615 30.19 -16.19 -15.87
C ARG A 615 30.20 -16.95 -17.19
N TYR A 616 29.80 -16.27 -18.26
CA TYR A 616 29.90 -16.80 -19.60
C TYR A 616 30.17 -15.68 -20.60
N ALA A 617 30.70 -16.06 -21.76
CA ALA A 617 31.03 -15.16 -22.86
C ALA A 617 29.88 -15.19 -23.87
N LEU A 618 29.31 -14.04 -24.21
CA LEU A 618 28.26 -13.90 -25.22
C LEU A 618 28.84 -13.25 -26.48
N LEU A 619 28.88 -13.98 -27.59
CA LEU A 619 29.31 -13.46 -28.88
C LEU A 619 28.19 -12.68 -29.57
N VAL A 620 28.50 -11.46 -29.97
CA VAL A 620 27.65 -10.55 -30.76
C VAL A 620 28.44 -9.97 -31.93
N ASP A 621 27.77 -9.42 -32.95
CA ASP A 621 28.47 -8.87 -34.11
C ASP A 621 29.08 -7.49 -33.81
N GLN A 622 28.34 -6.64 -33.07
CA GLN A 622 28.71 -5.25 -32.76
C GLN A 622 28.11 -4.80 -31.42
N LEU A 623 28.79 -3.88 -30.74
CA LEU A 623 28.20 -3.07 -29.66
C LEU A 623 27.78 -1.72 -30.23
N ILE A 624 26.52 -1.34 -30.01
CA ILE A 624 25.99 -0.05 -30.43
C ILE A 624 26.29 1.00 -29.36
N GLY A 625 26.03 0.68 -28.09
CA GLY A 625 26.29 1.57 -26.96
C GLY A 625 25.28 1.44 -25.82
N GLN A 626 25.49 2.23 -24.77
CA GLN A 626 24.63 2.26 -23.58
C GLN A 626 23.41 3.15 -23.82
N HIS A 627 22.23 2.66 -23.46
CA HIS A 627 20.96 3.38 -23.57
C HIS A 627 20.09 3.08 -22.34
N GLN A 628 19.39 4.09 -21.85
CA GLN A 628 18.29 3.88 -20.92
C GLN A 628 17.06 3.50 -21.73
N VAL A 629 16.50 2.32 -21.47
CA VAL A 629 15.38 1.80 -22.26
C VAL A 629 14.18 1.57 -21.37
N VAL A 630 13.00 1.96 -21.86
CA VAL A 630 11.73 1.68 -21.18
C VAL A 630 11.36 0.23 -21.49
N VAL A 631 11.26 -0.61 -20.46
CA VAL A 631 10.85 -2.00 -20.56
C VAL A 631 9.34 -2.05 -20.79
N LYS A 632 8.94 -2.73 -21.86
CA LYS A 632 7.56 -3.08 -22.17
C LYS A 632 7.40 -4.59 -21.99
N ASN A 633 6.38 -4.99 -21.23
CA ASN A 633 6.06 -6.41 -21.08
C ASN A 633 5.55 -6.98 -22.42
N LEU A 634 6.08 -8.13 -22.83
CA LEU A 634 5.67 -8.86 -24.03
C LEU A 634 4.42 -9.72 -23.80
N GLU A 635 4.11 -10.07 -22.54
CA GLU A 635 3.14 -11.10 -22.16
C GLU A 635 1.69 -10.79 -22.51
N SER A 636 1.32 -9.50 -22.60
CA SER A 636 -0.05 -9.09 -22.96
C SER A 636 -0.43 -9.50 -24.39
N ASN A 637 0.55 -9.64 -25.29
CA ASN A 637 0.34 -9.85 -26.71
C ASN A 637 1.03 -11.11 -27.24
N TYR A 638 2.07 -11.59 -26.55
CA TYR A 638 2.90 -12.72 -26.95
C TYR A 638 3.02 -13.73 -25.81
N ARG A 639 3.22 -15.00 -26.16
CA ARG A 639 3.57 -16.02 -25.16
C ARG A 639 4.98 -15.73 -24.65
N LYS A 640 5.27 -16.11 -23.41
CA LYS A 640 6.60 -15.97 -22.79
C LYS A 640 7.67 -16.53 -23.74
N VAL A 641 8.54 -15.65 -24.23
CA VAL A 641 9.63 -16.02 -25.14
C VAL A 641 10.82 -16.43 -24.28
N PRO A 642 11.25 -17.70 -24.32
CA PRO A 642 12.37 -18.15 -23.51
C PRO A 642 13.65 -17.38 -23.88
N GLY A 643 14.41 -16.92 -22.87
CA GLY A 643 15.62 -16.11 -23.06
C GLY A 643 15.39 -14.60 -23.19
N VAL A 644 14.14 -14.12 -23.15
CA VAL A 644 13.78 -12.70 -23.24
C VAL A 644 12.99 -12.28 -21.99
N SER A 645 13.41 -11.18 -21.34
CA SER A 645 12.74 -10.62 -20.16
C SER A 645 11.72 -9.54 -20.51
N GLY A 646 11.82 -8.93 -21.69
CA GLY A 646 10.90 -7.92 -22.18
C GLY A 646 11.33 -7.37 -23.54
N ALA A 647 10.69 -6.29 -23.97
CA ALA A 647 11.08 -5.57 -25.17
C ALA A 647 11.13 -4.07 -24.92
N THR A 648 11.78 -3.35 -25.81
CA THR A 648 11.78 -1.89 -25.83
C THR A 648 11.67 -1.37 -27.25
N ILE A 649 11.32 -0.10 -27.38
CA ILE A 649 11.24 0.60 -28.66
C ILE A 649 12.42 1.57 -28.71
N LEU A 650 13.29 1.39 -29.70
CA LEU A 650 14.45 2.24 -29.92
C LEU A 650 14.06 3.57 -30.56
N GLY A 651 14.99 4.52 -30.56
CA GLY A 651 14.79 5.86 -31.12
C GLY A 651 14.46 5.88 -32.62
N ASP A 652 14.75 4.82 -33.36
CA ASP A 652 14.36 4.70 -34.77
C ASP A 652 12.97 4.05 -34.97
N GLY A 653 12.30 3.68 -33.87
CA GLY A 653 11.03 2.97 -33.86
C GLY A 653 11.16 1.45 -34.03
N SER A 654 12.39 0.93 -34.15
CA SER A 654 12.60 -0.52 -34.15
C SER A 654 12.38 -1.12 -32.76
N VAL A 655 12.00 -2.40 -32.72
CA VAL A 655 11.82 -3.14 -31.47
C VAL A 655 13.14 -3.85 -31.15
N ALA A 656 13.61 -3.70 -29.92
CA ALA A 656 14.75 -4.45 -29.41
C ALA A 656 14.31 -5.37 -28.27
N LEU A 657 14.80 -6.61 -28.28
CA LEU A 657 14.50 -7.60 -27.25
C LEU A 657 15.48 -7.47 -26.09
N ILE A 658 14.96 -7.47 -24.87
CA ILE A 658 15.77 -7.42 -23.65
C ILE A 658 16.11 -8.85 -23.24
N VAL A 659 17.39 -9.17 -23.22
CA VAL A 659 17.89 -10.52 -22.98
C VAL A 659 17.81 -10.87 -21.50
N ASP A 660 17.21 -12.02 -21.19
CA ASP A 660 17.30 -12.61 -19.86
C ASP A 660 18.61 -13.40 -19.73
N VAL A 661 19.60 -12.77 -19.11
CA VAL A 661 20.96 -13.30 -18.93
C VAL A 661 20.97 -14.63 -18.16
N SER A 662 20.00 -14.86 -17.27
CA SER A 662 19.92 -16.10 -16.48
C SER A 662 19.33 -17.24 -17.33
N ALA A 663 18.24 -16.96 -18.04
CA ALA A 663 17.57 -17.94 -18.89
C ALA A 663 18.40 -18.30 -20.14
N LEU A 664 19.18 -17.35 -20.69
CA LEU A 664 19.98 -17.55 -21.90
C LEU A 664 20.95 -18.74 -21.80
N GLN A 665 21.61 -18.89 -20.64
CA GLN A 665 22.55 -19.98 -20.41
C GLN A 665 21.85 -21.35 -20.37
N ALA A 666 20.66 -21.43 -19.77
CA ALA A 666 19.87 -22.66 -19.73
C ALA A 666 19.38 -23.03 -21.14
N LEU A 667 18.91 -22.03 -21.89
CA LEU A 667 18.36 -22.21 -23.23
C LEU A 667 19.41 -22.68 -24.24
N TYR A 668 20.64 -22.16 -24.14
CA TYR A 668 21.76 -22.64 -24.95
C TYR A 668 22.05 -24.13 -24.73
N ARG A 669 21.97 -24.61 -23.48
CA ARG A 669 22.17 -26.03 -23.17
C ARG A 669 21.05 -26.89 -23.75
N GLU A 670 19.80 -26.47 -23.63
CA GLU A 670 18.65 -27.22 -24.15
C GLU A 670 18.68 -27.37 -25.67
N LYS A 671 18.91 -26.28 -26.42
CA LYS A 671 18.99 -26.33 -27.89
C LYS A 671 20.06 -27.31 -28.38
N ARG A 672 21.21 -27.37 -27.70
CA ARG A 672 22.29 -28.29 -28.08
C ARG A 672 21.98 -29.76 -27.77
N VAL A 673 21.28 -30.05 -26.69
CA VAL A 673 20.83 -31.43 -26.40
C VAL A 673 19.91 -31.92 -27.51
N VAL A 674 19.08 -31.04 -28.08
CA VAL A 674 18.20 -31.36 -29.22
C VAL A 674 18.99 -31.53 -30.53
N GLU A 675 20.05 -30.76 -30.76
CA GLU A 675 20.89 -30.90 -31.96
C GLU A 675 21.87 -32.09 -31.93
N THR A 676 22.19 -32.62 -30.74
CA THR A 676 23.13 -33.73 -30.55
C THR A 676 22.46 -35.09 -30.29
N ALA A 677 21.12 -35.11 -30.12
CA ALA A 677 20.28 -36.31 -30.05
C ALA A 677 19.71 -36.66 -31.44
#